data_AF-A0A420XRS7-F1
#
_entry.id   AF-A0A420XRS7-F1
#
_cell.length_a   1.000
_cell.length_b   1.000
_cell.length_c   1.000
_cell.angle_alpha   90.00
_cell.angle_beta   90.00
_cell.angle_gamma   90.00
#
_symmetry.space_group_name_H-M   'P 1'
#
loop_
_entity.id
_entity.type
_entity.pdbx_description
1 polymer ?
#
loop_
_entity_poly.entity_id
_entity_poly.type
_entity_poly.pdbx_seq_one_letter_code
_entity_poly.pdbx_strand_id
1 'polypeptide(L)'
;MNVIELAEGLPRVGDAVYVQATGSGFQDDVEQKQDYVPPNLTLLRADADARATLITAPAAAGKSTSAMAIAATSGALYADLAGRRVGDGSFLGLLEEALGEEAGLQFRRDLRAGRSALILDALDEIHVTSGETAFVAFLTGLCRYLRTSIADGNVVLFARAETSNWVRYVFENEGVGLREFELNYFTRSQSDEYLDRKLDSLYQRAQSPLVHRTHRRPFEAAKASLYQRLANALGYASIDATWEALDGGRLLGYSPVLEGLASFLAVSDHRALDVPVEVGGALREWSLLTSLNIRLLQREQDKFIQNWVDDPTRAMFDSLEALELIYTPAEQCDRLLSLTMLRQPRPDRLVHIPEPLRASYEEAVDSQLANHPFISNSTTFVSPVFQDFAVATMLLDDATGERGREVQSRIRSDKNQMSSGLGPFALALLEERKAALPAGLVDLVLSSLYLRQDSRVRFSCELSIRADEGNLIVDTNIDGVQHNRILVPVDGSSSALRLPERLRDTTVDTDREVEVRGRTIQIGPKVSIEASIASLTADECHIEATDFVTLAADVFITNWDQTVTLRGAKLQVFAEETEGWVQRYAKARPQLAAEDAERDLYRSLRRLLRFFRRTQHVPAGFLAADREQLQVYILRTDERARRLLAALERSGDVTHNGKEYRLNQGFLSGLNMNFSDVESYGTTPELWAYLRSIPR
;
A
#
# COMPACT_ATOMS: atom_id res chain seq x y z
N MET A 1 3.34 -29.95 10.52
CA MET A 1 3.56 -29.83 11.97
C MET A 1 3.17 -28.42 12.37
N ASN A 2 2.40 -28.23 13.44
CA ASN A 2 2.14 -26.91 14.04
C ASN A 2 2.97 -26.70 15.32
N VAL A 3 2.93 -25.49 15.88
CA VAL A 3 3.70 -25.13 17.08
C VAL A 3 3.39 -26.02 18.30
N ILE A 4 2.12 -26.42 18.47
CA ILE A 4 1.70 -27.22 19.62
C ILE A 4 2.17 -28.66 19.47
N GLU A 5 2.11 -29.23 18.26
CA GLU A 5 2.67 -30.55 17.97
C GLU A 5 4.18 -30.60 18.24
N LEU A 6 4.92 -29.51 17.98
CA LEU A 6 6.33 -29.40 18.37
C LEU A 6 6.47 -29.37 19.91
N ALA A 7 5.65 -28.59 20.60
CA ALA A 7 5.69 -28.46 22.06
C ALA A 7 5.36 -29.77 22.78
N GLU A 8 4.40 -30.54 22.28
CA GLU A 8 4.04 -31.86 22.81
C GLU A 8 5.18 -32.88 22.67
N GLY A 9 6.10 -32.67 21.72
CA GLY A 9 7.31 -33.47 21.56
C GLY A 9 8.45 -33.10 22.51
N LEU A 10 8.35 -31.99 23.25
CA LEU A 10 9.38 -31.56 24.21
C LEU A 10 9.24 -32.31 25.55
N PRO A 11 10.35 -32.55 26.25
CA PRO A 11 10.31 -33.18 27.56
C PRO A 11 9.60 -32.29 28.59
N ARG A 12 8.60 -32.85 29.26
CA ARG A 12 7.91 -32.19 30.37
C ARG A 12 8.79 -32.16 31.60
N VAL A 13 8.85 -31.00 32.25
CA VAL A 13 9.57 -30.83 33.51
C VAL A 13 8.88 -31.68 34.59
N GLY A 14 9.62 -32.62 35.18
CA GLY A 14 9.09 -33.63 36.11
C GLY A 14 8.76 -33.11 37.51
N ASP A 15 9.44 -32.06 37.98
CA ASP A 15 9.19 -31.36 39.25
C ASP A 15 9.22 -29.83 38.99
N ALA A 16 8.22 -29.08 39.49
CA ALA A 16 8.10 -27.63 39.24
C ALA A 16 9.38 -26.88 39.62
N VAL A 17 10.09 -26.36 38.62
CA VAL A 17 11.26 -25.51 38.79
C VAL A 17 10.75 -24.14 39.17
N TYR A 18 10.93 -23.74 40.43
CA TYR A 18 10.46 -22.43 40.90
C TYR A 18 11.46 -21.32 40.57
N VAL A 19 11.02 -20.30 39.83
CA VAL A 19 11.82 -19.08 39.59
C VAL A 19 11.90 -18.27 40.90
N GLN A 20 13.11 -18.04 41.41
CA GLN A 20 13.34 -17.37 42.70
C GLN A 20 13.44 -15.85 42.57
N ALA A 21 13.93 -15.34 41.44
CA ALA A 21 14.16 -13.92 41.23
C ALA A 21 13.06 -13.29 40.36
N THR A 22 12.17 -12.52 40.99
CA THR A 22 11.21 -11.65 40.30
C THR A 22 11.97 -10.59 39.48
N GLY A 23 11.76 -10.57 38.16
CA GLY A 23 12.46 -9.67 37.23
C GLY A 23 13.68 -10.29 36.53
N SER A 24 13.96 -11.58 36.74
CA SER A 24 15.02 -12.33 36.04
C SER A 24 14.76 -12.55 34.54
N GLY A 25 13.57 -12.21 34.04
CA GLY A 25 13.14 -12.53 32.67
C GLY A 25 12.75 -14.01 32.47
N PHE A 26 12.93 -14.84 33.50
CA PHE A 26 12.53 -16.24 33.49
C PHE A 26 11.12 -16.43 34.06
N GLN A 27 10.38 -17.37 33.48
CA GLN A 27 9.03 -17.75 33.90
C GLN A 27 8.90 -19.28 33.82
N ASP A 28 8.38 -19.87 34.88
CA ASP A 28 8.10 -21.29 35.08
C ASP A 28 6.61 -21.63 34.91
N ASP A 29 5.71 -20.66 35.11
CA ASP A 29 4.27 -20.79 34.91
C ASP A 29 3.77 -19.77 33.86
N VAL A 30 3.94 -20.13 32.58
CA VAL A 30 3.51 -19.29 31.46
C VAL A 30 2.09 -19.69 31.05
N GLU A 31 1.15 -18.74 31.13
CA GLU A 31 -0.19 -18.95 30.60
C GLU A 31 -0.25 -18.74 29.09
N GLN A 32 -0.94 -19.65 28.40
CA GLN A 32 -1.25 -19.47 26.99
C GLN A 32 -2.33 -18.39 26.82
N LYS A 33 -2.10 -17.45 25.90
CA LYS A 33 -3.11 -16.43 25.56
C LYS A 33 -4.38 -17.08 25.02
N GLN A 34 -5.54 -16.59 25.47
CA GLN A 34 -6.85 -17.12 25.04
C GLN A 34 -7.10 -16.96 23.54
N ASP A 35 -6.54 -15.92 22.90
CA ASP A 35 -6.65 -15.67 21.47
C ASP A 35 -5.58 -16.37 20.62
N TYR A 36 -4.77 -17.27 21.21
CA TYR A 36 -3.73 -17.97 20.48
C TYR A 36 -4.30 -19.00 19.50
N VAL A 37 -3.83 -18.97 18.26
CA VAL A 37 -4.02 -20.02 17.26
C VAL A 37 -2.64 -20.53 16.85
N PRO A 38 -2.37 -21.86 16.89
CA PRO A 38 -1.05 -22.37 16.59
C PRO A 38 -0.75 -22.27 15.08
N PRO A 39 0.27 -21.49 14.66
CA PRO A 39 0.67 -21.43 13.27
C PRO A 39 1.37 -22.74 12.85
N ASN A 40 1.43 -22.96 11.54
CA ASN A 40 2.18 -24.08 10.98
C ASN A 40 3.68 -23.78 10.98
N LEU A 41 4.49 -24.83 11.08
CA LEU A 41 5.94 -24.75 10.98
C LEU A 41 6.41 -25.38 9.68
N THR A 42 7.32 -24.70 8.98
CA THR A 42 8.07 -25.26 7.85
C THR A 42 9.45 -25.67 8.34
N LEU A 43 9.84 -26.93 8.13
CA LEU A 43 11.20 -27.38 8.43
C LEU A 43 12.16 -26.83 7.36
N LEU A 44 13.11 -26.01 7.78
CA LEU A 44 14.16 -25.48 6.91
C LEU A 44 15.40 -26.37 6.92
N ARG A 45 15.79 -26.86 8.10
CA ARG A 45 16.99 -27.68 8.30
C ARG A 45 16.79 -28.67 9.45
N ALA A 46 17.36 -29.87 9.33
CA ALA A 46 17.41 -30.82 10.43
C ALA A 46 18.74 -31.57 10.40
N ASP A 47 19.67 -31.16 11.26
CA ASP A 47 20.89 -31.93 11.49
C ASP A 47 20.56 -33.24 12.24
N ALA A 48 21.30 -34.31 11.94
CA ALA A 48 21.03 -35.64 12.49
C ALA A 48 21.22 -35.71 14.02
N ASP A 49 22.07 -34.84 14.57
CA ASP A 49 22.42 -34.74 15.99
C ASP A 49 21.93 -33.42 16.62
N ALA A 50 20.80 -32.89 16.12
CA ALA A 50 20.28 -31.60 16.55
C ALA A 50 20.07 -31.49 18.07
N ARG A 51 20.89 -30.65 18.73
CA ARG A 51 20.82 -30.39 20.19
C ARG A 51 19.94 -29.20 20.56
N ALA A 52 19.66 -28.34 19.59
CA ALA A 52 18.74 -27.22 19.74
C ALA A 52 17.79 -27.13 18.56
N THR A 53 16.66 -26.46 18.81
CA THR A 53 15.67 -26.10 17.80
C THR A 53 15.67 -24.58 17.65
N LEU A 54 15.96 -24.06 16.47
CA LEU A 54 15.81 -22.65 16.12
C LEU A 54 14.47 -22.46 15.40
N ILE A 55 13.65 -21.53 15.91
CA ILE A 55 12.41 -21.11 15.28
C ILE A 55 12.59 -19.66 14.82
N THR A 56 12.52 -19.47 13.52
CA THR A 56 12.49 -18.15 12.88
C THR A 56 11.05 -17.77 12.57
N ALA A 57 10.80 -16.48 12.44
CA ALA A 57 9.49 -15.97 12.04
C ALA A 57 9.66 -14.81 11.06
N PRO A 58 8.78 -14.69 10.05
CA PRO A 58 8.55 -13.40 9.42
C PRO A 58 8.08 -12.40 10.48
N ALA A 59 8.39 -11.12 10.28
CA ALA A 59 8.13 -10.09 11.28
C ALA A 59 6.67 -10.08 11.74
N ALA A 60 6.45 -9.83 13.04
CA ALA A 60 5.17 -9.85 13.72
C ALA A 60 4.25 -11.07 13.46
N ALA A 61 4.80 -12.23 13.05
CA ALA A 61 4.06 -13.49 12.92
C ALA A 61 3.80 -14.20 14.27
N GLY A 62 3.92 -13.49 15.40
CA GLY A 62 3.61 -14.05 16.72
C GLY A 62 4.72 -14.95 17.31
N LYS A 63 5.99 -14.57 17.10
CA LYS A 63 7.18 -15.28 17.63
C LYS A 63 7.11 -15.51 19.14
N SER A 64 7.03 -14.43 19.93
CA SER A 64 6.96 -14.50 21.39
C SER A 64 5.68 -15.17 21.88
N THR A 65 4.55 -14.94 21.21
CA THR A 65 3.30 -15.64 21.54
C THR A 65 3.43 -17.14 21.32
N SER A 66 4.15 -17.58 20.28
CA SER A 66 4.45 -18.99 20.04
C SER A 66 5.44 -19.54 21.05
N ALA A 67 6.45 -18.78 21.45
CA ALA A 67 7.39 -19.16 22.50
C ALA A 67 6.67 -19.42 23.84
N MET A 68 5.78 -18.50 24.24
CA MET A 68 4.94 -18.65 25.41
C MET A 68 4.01 -19.88 25.30
N ALA A 69 3.40 -20.11 24.13
CA ALA A 69 2.53 -21.26 23.92
C ALA A 69 3.29 -22.59 24.00
N ILE A 70 4.53 -22.66 23.49
CA ILE A 70 5.39 -23.83 23.64
C ILE A 70 5.70 -24.05 25.11
N ALA A 71 6.11 -23.01 25.84
CA ALA A 71 6.40 -23.10 27.28
C ALA A 71 5.17 -23.59 28.07
N ALA A 72 4.00 -22.96 27.88
CA ALA A 72 2.74 -23.35 28.52
C ALA A 72 2.35 -24.81 28.27
N THR A 73 2.54 -25.29 27.04
CA THR A 73 2.14 -26.66 26.63
C THR A 73 3.11 -27.72 27.15
N SER A 74 4.42 -27.41 27.12
CA SER A 74 5.48 -28.35 27.51
C SER A 74 5.83 -28.29 29.00
N GLY A 75 5.44 -27.22 29.70
CA GLY A 75 5.96 -26.89 31.03
C GLY A 75 7.44 -26.49 31.01
N ALA A 76 7.98 -26.08 29.86
CA ALA A 76 9.37 -25.66 29.72
C ALA A 76 9.63 -24.33 30.44
N LEU A 77 10.86 -24.16 30.93
CA LEU A 77 11.30 -22.87 31.46
C LEU A 77 11.35 -21.85 30.32
N TYR A 78 10.61 -20.76 30.43
CA TYR A 78 10.62 -19.67 29.46
C TYR A 78 11.57 -18.57 29.91
N ALA A 79 12.36 -18.05 28.99
CA ALA A 79 13.28 -16.95 29.22
C ALA A 79 13.03 -15.86 28.17
N ASP A 80 12.42 -14.76 28.60
CA ASP A 80 12.36 -13.52 27.84
C ASP A 80 13.65 -12.74 28.08
N LEU A 81 14.46 -12.63 27.03
CA LEU A 81 15.76 -11.97 27.10
C LEU A 81 15.70 -10.50 26.65
N ALA A 82 14.50 -9.96 26.36
CA ALA A 82 14.32 -8.57 25.97
C ALA A 82 14.98 -7.60 26.96
N GLY A 83 15.72 -6.62 26.44
CA GLY A 83 16.42 -5.61 27.24
C GLY A 83 17.62 -6.11 28.06
N ARG A 84 18.01 -7.40 27.98
CA ARG A 84 19.18 -7.94 28.69
C ARG A 84 20.49 -7.76 27.90
N ARG A 85 21.59 -7.61 28.64
CA ARG A 85 22.95 -7.68 28.09
C ARG A 85 23.57 -9.04 28.37
N VAL A 86 24.18 -9.63 27.35
CA VAL A 86 24.83 -10.94 27.43
C VAL A 86 26.29 -10.86 27.01
N GLY A 87 27.08 -11.86 27.39
CA GLY A 87 28.50 -12.02 27.06
C GLY A 87 29.00 -13.44 27.38
N ASP A 88 30.32 -13.61 27.49
CA ASP A 88 30.90 -14.90 27.88
C ASP A 88 30.47 -15.30 29.29
N GLY A 89 30.13 -16.57 29.47
CA GLY A 89 29.63 -17.12 30.73
C GLY A 89 28.20 -16.71 31.13
N SER A 90 27.57 -15.75 30.43
CA SER A 90 26.27 -15.20 30.83
C SER A 90 25.13 -16.21 30.79
N PHE A 91 25.17 -17.21 29.89
CA PHE A 91 24.12 -18.24 29.84
C PHE A 91 23.94 -18.98 31.17
N LEU A 92 25.05 -19.42 31.78
CA LEU A 92 25.00 -20.12 33.06
C LEU A 92 24.66 -19.16 34.20
N GLY A 93 25.19 -17.93 34.16
CA GLY A 93 24.88 -16.89 35.14
C GLY A 93 23.40 -16.52 35.18
N LEU A 94 22.74 -16.42 34.01
CA LEU A 94 21.30 -16.12 33.91
C LEU A 94 20.44 -17.22 34.55
N LEU A 95 20.79 -18.49 34.37
CA LEU A 95 20.08 -19.61 35.00
C LEU A 95 20.27 -19.63 36.52
N GLU A 96 21.49 -19.37 37.00
CA GLU A 96 21.81 -19.30 38.42
C GLU A 96 21.14 -18.10 39.10
N GLU A 97 21.07 -16.95 38.43
CA GLU A 97 20.32 -15.76 38.88
C GLU A 97 18.82 -16.04 39.00
N ALA A 98 18.24 -16.73 38.01
CA ALA A 98 16.81 -16.97 37.95
C ALA A 98 16.32 -18.04 38.95
N LEU A 99 17.06 -19.14 39.06
CA LEU A 99 16.63 -20.34 39.81
C LEU A 99 17.33 -20.48 41.17
N GLY A 100 18.42 -19.75 41.40
CA GLY A 100 19.32 -20.00 42.52
C GLY A 100 20.29 -21.16 42.24
N GLU A 101 21.26 -21.35 43.14
CA GLU A 101 22.39 -22.28 42.93
C GLU A 101 21.96 -23.75 42.82
N GLU A 102 21.19 -24.27 43.79
CA GLU A 102 20.79 -25.68 43.83
C GLU A 102 19.80 -26.04 42.71
N ALA A 103 18.73 -25.27 42.56
CA ALA A 103 17.72 -25.52 41.52
C ALA A 103 18.29 -25.24 40.12
N GLY A 104 19.16 -24.24 39.96
CA GLY A 104 19.88 -24.00 38.72
C GLY A 104 20.81 -25.16 38.34
N LEU A 105 21.53 -25.75 39.30
CA LEU A 105 22.34 -26.94 39.05
C LEU A 105 21.48 -28.15 38.64
N GLN A 106 20.36 -28.38 39.33
CA GLN A 106 19.45 -29.49 39.04
C GLN A 106 18.82 -29.34 37.65
N PHE A 107 18.28 -28.16 37.33
CA PHE A 107 17.72 -27.86 36.02
C PHE A 107 18.73 -28.06 34.89
N ARG A 108 20.00 -27.65 35.08
CA ARG A 108 21.06 -27.92 34.10
C ARG A 108 21.27 -29.42 33.86
N ARG A 109 21.24 -30.24 34.90
CA ARG A 109 21.35 -31.70 34.75
C ARG A 109 20.16 -32.29 34.00
N ASP A 110 18.96 -31.82 34.31
CA ASP A 110 17.73 -32.29 33.66
C ASP A 110 17.64 -31.84 32.20
N LEU A 111 18.07 -30.62 31.89
CA LEU A 111 18.18 -30.11 30.53
C LEU A 111 19.20 -30.92 29.71
N ARG A 112 20.37 -31.29 30.26
CA ARG A 112 21.33 -32.17 29.52
C ARG A 112 20.81 -33.58 29.30
N ALA A 113 20.00 -34.08 30.23
CA ALA A 113 19.47 -35.44 30.19
C ALA A 113 18.15 -35.55 29.41
N GLY A 114 17.59 -34.45 28.92
CA GLY A 114 16.33 -34.44 28.19
C GLY A 114 15.11 -34.66 29.07
N ARG A 115 15.18 -34.27 30.35
CA ARG A 115 14.06 -34.29 31.31
C ARG A 115 13.42 -32.91 31.53
N SER A 116 14.01 -31.88 30.94
CA SER A 116 13.49 -30.51 30.97
C SER A 116 13.76 -29.84 29.63
N ALA A 117 13.01 -28.79 29.34
CA ALA A 117 13.18 -27.96 28.17
C ALA A 117 13.35 -26.49 28.56
N LEU A 118 14.02 -25.73 27.70
CA LEU A 118 14.30 -24.31 27.87
C LEU A 118 13.92 -23.57 26.58
N ILE A 119 13.11 -22.51 26.71
CA ILE A 119 12.72 -21.64 25.61
C ILE A 119 13.42 -20.29 25.79
N LEU A 120 14.28 -19.91 24.83
CA LEU A 120 14.98 -18.63 24.80
C LEU A 120 14.32 -17.74 23.74
N ASP A 121 13.67 -16.67 24.18
CA ASP A 121 13.02 -15.67 23.31
C ASP A 121 13.83 -14.36 23.24
N ALA A 122 13.47 -13.51 22.28
CA ALA A 122 14.09 -12.19 22.06
C ALA A 122 15.61 -12.22 21.78
N LEU A 123 16.11 -13.26 21.09
CA LEU A 123 17.53 -13.32 20.71
C LEU A 123 17.96 -12.15 19.81
N ASP A 124 17.03 -11.64 19.00
CA ASP A 124 17.23 -10.46 18.17
C ASP A 124 17.49 -9.18 18.97
N GLU A 125 16.83 -9.03 20.12
CA GLU A 125 17.02 -7.85 20.97
C GLU A 125 18.36 -7.89 21.71
N ILE A 126 18.74 -9.05 22.27
CA ILE A 126 20.05 -9.17 22.92
C ILE A 126 21.21 -8.98 21.95
N HIS A 127 21.04 -9.37 20.68
CA HIS A 127 22.05 -9.17 19.65
C HIS A 127 22.30 -7.67 19.41
N VAL A 128 21.22 -6.89 19.34
CA VAL A 128 21.29 -5.43 19.20
C VAL A 128 21.86 -4.78 20.47
N THR A 129 21.36 -5.13 21.65
CA THR A 129 21.72 -4.46 22.91
C THR A 129 23.13 -4.81 23.40
N SER A 130 23.61 -6.03 23.14
CA SER A 130 24.92 -6.51 23.63
C SER A 130 26.06 -6.29 22.62
N GLY A 131 25.73 -6.11 21.35
CA GLY A 131 26.70 -6.10 20.26
C GLY A 131 27.16 -7.50 19.85
N GLU A 132 27.65 -7.59 18.61
CA GLU A 132 27.97 -8.85 17.91
C GLU A 132 28.94 -9.75 18.70
N THR A 133 30.07 -9.21 19.16
CA THR A 133 31.11 -9.98 19.87
C THR A 133 30.56 -10.64 21.14
N ALA A 134 29.76 -9.91 21.91
CA ALA A 134 29.23 -10.41 23.17
C ALA A 134 28.08 -11.42 22.94
N PHE A 135 27.26 -11.18 21.92
CA PHE A 135 26.24 -12.12 21.48
C PHE A 135 26.83 -13.46 21.00
N VAL A 136 27.90 -13.40 20.19
CA VAL A 136 28.63 -14.61 19.75
C VAL A 136 29.20 -15.36 20.95
N ALA A 137 29.81 -14.66 21.91
CA ALA A 137 30.34 -15.30 23.12
C ALA A 137 29.26 -16.01 23.94
N PHE A 138 28.08 -15.39 24.07
CA PHE A 138 26.91 -16.01 24.72
C PHE A 138 26.48 -17.30 24.02
N LEU A 139 26.32 -17.26 22.68
CA LEU A 139 25.95 -18.43 21.88
C LEU A 139 27.01 -19.53 21.95
N THR A 140 28.31 -19.18 21.92
CA THR A 140 29.41 -20.14 22.10
C THR A 140 29.32 -20.82 23.48
N GLY A 141 28.99 -20.06 24.53
CA GLY A 141 28.74 -20.62 25.87
C GLY A 141 27.59 -21.63 25.88
N LEU A 142 26.49 -21.32 25.21
CA LEU A 142 25.35 -22.23 25.04
C LEU A 142 25.75 -23.49 24.24
N CYS A 143 26.43 -23.36 23.11
CA CYS A 143 26.91 -24.49 22.31
C CYS A 143 27.83 -25.40 23.12
N ARG A 144 28.78 -24.83 23.85
CA ARG A 144 29.69 -25.59 24.74
C ARG A 144 28.92 -26.40 25.78
N TYR A 145 27.85 -25.82 26.33
CA TYR A 145 26.97 -26.53 27.24
C TYR A 145 26.22 -27.68 26.54
N LEU A 146 25.66 -27.43 25.36
CA LEU A 146 24.86 -28.39 24.58
C LEU A 146 25.67 -29.55 23.98
N ARG A 147 26.97 -29.38 23.69
CA ARG A 147 27.85 -30.49 23.24
C ARG A 147 27.85 -31.69 24.18
N THR A 148 27.62 -31.44 25.47
CA THR A 148 27.59 -32.49 26.50
C THR A 148 26.17 -33.00 26.78
N SER A 149 25.16 -32.47 26.08
CA SER A 149 23.78 -32.91 26.17
C SER A 149 23.59 -34.20 25.38
N ILE A 150 22.80 -35.12 25.95
CA ILE A 150 22.31 -36.31 25.24
C ILE A 150 20.87 -36.12 24.74
N ALA A 151 20.25 -34.98 25.08
CA ALA A 151 18.91 -34.62 24.67
C ALA A 151 18.89 -34.10 23.23
N ASP A 152 17.78 -34.37 22.54
CA ASP A 152 17.55 -33.90 21.18
C ASP A 152 16.61 -32.70 21.20
N GLY A 153 17.11 -31.54 20.78
CA GLY A 153 16.30 -30.35 20.49
C GLY A 153 15.49 -29.74 21.65
N ASN A 154 15.83 -30.01 22.92
CA ASN A 154 15.09 -29.52 24.09
C ASN A 154 15.45 -28.09 24.54
N VAL A 155 16.38 -27.43 23.84
CA VAL A 155 16.55 -25.98 23.90
C VAL A 155 15.97 -25.38 22.62
N VAL A 156 14.95 -24.53 22.78
CA VAL A 156 14.28 -23.84 21.67
C VAL A 156 14.69 -22.37 21.66
N LEU A 157 15.21 -21.92 20.53
CA LEU A 157 15.71 -20.58 20.29
C LEU A 157 14.74 -19.85 19.37
N PHE A 158 14.32 -18.64 19.74
CA PHE A 158 13.53 -17.78 18.87
C PHE A 158 14.35 -16.59 18.41
N ALA A 159 14.49 -16.44 17.10
CA ALA A 159 15.24 -15.36 16.49
C ALA A 159 14.55 -14.81 15.24
N ARG A 160 14.82 -13.54 14.89
CA ARG A 160 14.48 -13.00 13.56
C ARG A 160 15.39 -13.60 12.49
N ALA A 161 14.98 -13.45 11.24
CA ALA A 161 15.75 -13.93 10.08
C ALA A 161 17.22 -13.48 10.10
N GLU A 162 17.51 -12.22 10.43
CA GLU A 162 18.90 -11.72 10.48
C GLU A 162 19.72 -12.34 11.61
N THR A 163 19.18 -12.36 12.83
CA THR A 163 19.84 -12.98 13.99
C THR A 163 19.97 -14.49 13.84
N SER A 164 19.07 -15.14 13.11
CA SER A 164 19.15 -16.57 12.81
C SER A 164 20.44 -16.95 12.09
N ASN A 165 20.98 -16.04 11.26
CA ASN A 165 22.24 -16.27 10.55
C ASN A 165 23.42 -16.36 11.51
N TRP A 166 23.44 -15.51 12.54
CA TRP A 166 24.44 -15.56 13.60
C TRP A 166 24.32 -16.83 14.44
N VAL A 167 23.09 -17.21 14.81
CA VAL A 167 22.85 -18.47 15.52
C VAL A 167 23.38 -19.65 14.71
N ARG A 168 23.03 -19.71 13.42
CA ARG A 168 23.48 -20.78 12.51
C ARG A 168 25.01 -20.83 12.42
N TYR A 169 25.64 -19.67 12.19
CA TYR A 169 27.09 -19.56 12.09
C TYR A 169 27.81 -20.07 13.35
N VAL A 170 27.35 -19.68 14.54
CA VAL A 170 27.98 -20.11 15.80
C VAL A 170 27.75 -21.61 16.06
N PHE A 171 26.55 -22.12 15.82
CA PHE A 171 26.24 -23.54 16.00
C PHE A 171 27.07 -24.43 15.05
N GLU A 172 27.21 -24.03 13.78
CA GLU A 172 28.05 -24.73 12.80
C GLU A 172 29.53 -24.72 13.20
N ASN A 173 30.08 -23.56 13.58
CA ASN A 173 31.48 -23.45 14.01
C ASN A 173 31.77 -24.25 15.28
N GLU A 174 30.79 -24.33 16.18
CA GLU A 174 30.90 -25.15 17.37
C GLU A 174 30.53 -26.63 17.12
N GLY A 175 30.19 -27.04 15.90
CA GLY A 175 29.85 -28.42 15.59
C GLY A 175 28.70 -28.96 16.44
N VAL A 176 27.71 -28.11 16.74
CA VAL A 176 26.49 -28.49 17.45
C VAL A 176 25.35 -28.51 16.45
N GLY A 177 24.75 -29.68 16.23
CA GLY A 177 23.63 -29.83 15.30
C GLY A 177 22.45 -28.94 15.68
N LEU A 178 21.79 -28.38 14.67
CA LEU A 178 20.63 -27.51 14.80
C LEU A 178 19.45 -28.04 13.97
N ARG A 179 18.25 -27.98 14.54
CA ARG A 179 17.00 -28.12 13.79
C ARG A 179 16.39 -26.73 13.60
N GLU A 180 16.05 -26.35 12.39
CA GLU A 180 15.54 -25.02 12.07
C GLU A 180 14.14 -25.11 11.47
N PHE A 181 13.21 -24.34 12.05
CA PHE A 181 11.86 -24.16 11.57
C PHE A 181 11.58 -22.68 11.29
N GLU A 182 10.71 -22.43 10.31
CA GLU A 182 10.09 -21.13 10.08
C GLU A 182 8.61 -21.17 10.50
N LEU A 183 8.18 -20.16 11.25
CA LEU A 183 6.78 -19.89 11.55
C LEU A 183 6.07 -19.37 10.29
N ASN A 184 5.06 -20.09 9.84
CA ASN A 184 4.28 -19.70 8.67
C ASN A 184 3.22 -18.65 9.04
N TYR A 185 2.82 -17.87 8.03
CA TYR A 185 1.56 -17.13 8.06
C TYR A 185 0.37 -18.08 8.25
N PHE A 186 -0.73 -17.57 8.79
CA PHE A 186 -1.93 -18.36 8.98
C PHE A 186 -2.53 -18.81 7.65
N THR A 187 -2.92 -20.08 7.59
CA THR A 187 -3.80 -20.59 6.53
C THR A 187 -5.20 -19.98 6.67
N ARG A 188 -6.04 -20.10 5.64
CA ARG A 188 -7.43 -19.62 5.69
C ARG A 188 -8.19 -20.09 6.93
N SER A 189 -8.10 -21.38 7.27
CA SER A 189 -8.78 -21.95 8.45
C SER A 189 -8.22 -21.39 9.76
N GLN A 190 -6.89 -21.24 9.86
CA GLN A 190 -6.26 -20.62 11.02
C GLN A 190 -6.62 -19.13 11.14
N SER A 191 -6.73 -18.41 10.03
CA SER A 191 -7.13 -17.00 10.01
C SER A 191 -8.58 -16.81 10.46
N ASP A 192 -9.48 -17.68 9.99
CA ASP A 192 -10.89 -17.71 10.43
C ASP A 192 -11.00 -17.97 11.93
N GLU A 193 -10.25 -18.96 12.44
CA GLU A 193 -10.20 -19.27 13.87
C GLU A 193 -9.60 -18.13 14.68
N TYR A 194 -8.53 -17.51 14.18
CA TYR A 194 -7.86 -16.39 14.84
C TYR A 194 -8.80 -15.21 15.00
N LEU A 195 -9.54 -14.84 13.94
CA LEU A 195 -10.53 -13.77 14.00
C LEU A 195 -11.62 -14.06 15.04
N ASP A 196 -12.15 -15.28 15.07
CA ASP A 196 -13.15 -15.72 16.05
C ASP A 196 -12.63 -15.58 17.50
N ARG A 197 -11.43 -16.11 17.80
CA ARG A 197 -10.84 -16.01 19.15
C ARG A 197 -10.45 -14.56 19.51
N LYS A 198 -10.00 -13.78 18.53
CA LYS A 198 -9.66 -12.37 18.74
C LYS A 198 -10.88 -11.54 19.08
N LEU A 199 -12.00 -11.79 18.38
CA LEU A 199 -13.27 -11.16 18.72
C LEU A 199 -13.70 -11.57 20.14
N ASP A 200 -13.66 -12.84 20.52
CA ASP A 200 -13.95 -13.24 21.91
C ASP A 200 -13.15 -12.42 22.93
N SER A 201 -11.84 -12.31 22.73
CA SER A 201 -10.93 -11.54 23.59
C SER A 201 -11.31 -10.05 23.64
N LEU A 202 -11.62 -9.42 22.50
CA LEU A 202 -12.02 -8.00 22.44
C LEU A 202 -13.34 -7.74 23.19
N TYR A 203 -14.34 -8.60 22.99
CA TYR A 203 -15.63 -8.46 23.68
C TYR A 203 -15.51 -8.73 25.18
N GLN A 204 -14.71 -9.71 25.60
CA GLN A 204 -14.46 -9.98 27.01
C GLN A 204 -13.75 -8.81 27.71
N ARG A 205 -12.73 -8.22 27.07
CA ARG A 205 -12.04 -7.02 27.57
C ARG A 205 -13.00 -5.84 27.69
N ALA A 206 -13.90 -5.67 26.72
CA ALA A 206 -14.95 -4.66 26.74
C ALA A 206 -16.14 -5.02 27.65
N GLN A 207 -16.07 -6.14 28.40
CA GLN A 207 -17.14 -6.65 29.26
C GLN A 207 -18.51 -6.71 28.56
N SER A 208 -18.49 -7.00 27.26
CA SER A 208 -19.65 -6.97 26.38
C SER A 208 -20.11 -8.38 26.00
N PRO A 209 -21.41 -8.62 25.78
CA PRO A 209 -21.91 -9.92 25.33
C PRO A 209 -21.24 -10.34 24.01
N LEU A 210 -21.00 -11.64 23.83
CA LEU A 210 -20.42 -12.20 22.60
C LEU A 210 -21.43 -12.17 21.43
N VAL A 211 -21.78 -10.95 20.97
CA VAL A 211 -22.77 -10.71 19.91
C VAL A 211 -22.34 -11.42 18.62
N HIS A 212 -21.04 -11.46 18.32
CA HIS A 212 -20.51 -12.16 17.14
C HIS A 212 -20.73 -13.68 17.16
N ARG A 213 -20.75 -14.31 18.35
CA ARG A 213 -21.05 -15.73 18.50
C ARG A 213 -22.56 -15.99 18.39
N THR A 214 -23.38 -15.14 19.01
CA THR A 214 -24.84 -15.30 19.03
C THR A 214 -25.50 -14.96 17.69
N HIS A 215 -24.96 -13.98 16.96
CA HIS A 215 -25.45 -13.55 15.64
C HIS A 215 -24.44 -13.90 14.54
N ARG A 216 -24.01 -15.17 14.45
CA ARG A 216 -22.91 -15.59 13.56
C ARG A 216 -23.08 -15.22 12.08
N ARG A 217 -24.29 -15.29 11.52
CA ARG A 217 -24.54 -15.05 10.07
C ARG A 217 -24.11 -13.66 9.59
N PRO A 218 -24.55 -12.54 10.20
CA PRO A 218 -24.05 -11.20 9.89
C PRO A 218 -22.52 -11.07 9.90
N PHE A 219 -21.86 -11.66 10.89
CA PHE A 219 -20.41 -11.58 11.03
C PHE A 219 -19.67 -12.38 9.96
N GLU A 220 -20.14 -13.59 9.63
CA GLU A 220 -19.56 -14.38 8.53
C GLU A 220 -19.75 -13.67 7.18
N ALA A 221 -20.89 -13.02 6.96
CA ALA A 221 -21.13 -12.22 5.75
C ALA A 221 -20.22 -10.99 5.68
N ALA A 222 -20.04 -10.26 6.79
CA ALA A 222 -19.14 -9.12 6.87
C ALA A 222 -17.68 -9.53 6.67
N LYS A 223 -17.23 -10.61 7.32
CA LYS A 223 -15.89 -11.19 7.15
C LYS A 223 -15.64 -11.60 5.69
N ALA A 224 -16.58 -12.32 5.07
CA ALA A 224 -16.47 -12.70 3.66
C ALA A 224 -16.40 -11.46 2.74
N SER A 225 -17.18 -10.41 3.03
CA SER A 225 -17.11 -9.15 2.30
C SER A 225 -15.75 -8.46 2.44
N LEU A 226 -15.20 -8.38 3.65
CA LEU A 226 -13.88 -7.80 3.91
C LEU A 226 -12.79 -8.55 3.16
N TYR A 227 -12.77 -9.88 3.24
CA TYR A 227 -11.83 -10.70 2.49
C TYR A 227 -11.95 -10.51 0.98
N GLN A 228 -13.17 -10.47 0.45
CA GLN A 228 -13.37 -10.24 -0.98
C GLN A 228 -12.94 -8.83 -1.41
N ARG A 229 -13.16 -7.81 -0.58
CA ARG A 229 -12.68 -6.44 -0.84
C ARG A 229 -11.14 -6.38 -0.84
N LEU A 230 -10.48 -7.04 0.11
CA LEU A 230 -9.02 -7.15 0.10
C LEU A 230 -8.52 -7.88 -1.15
N ALA A 231 -9.13 -9.02 -1.50
CA ALA A 231 -8.82 -9.76 -2.72
C ALA A 231 -8.94 -8.88 -3.98
N ASN A 232 -10.02 -8.11 -4.09
CA ASN A 232 -10.25 -7.16 -5.19
C ASN A 232 -9.19 -6.03 -5.21
N ALA A 233 -8.83 -5.46 -4.05
CA ALA A 233 -7.78 -4.45 -3.95
C ALA A 233 -6.44 -4.99 -4.51
N LEU A 234 -6.11 -6.21 -4.09
CA LEU A 234 -4.95 -6.98 -4.52
C LEU A 234 -5.09 -7.56 -5.94
N GLY A 235 -6.28 -7.47 -6.55
CA GLY A 235 -6.48 -7.75 -7.98
C GLY A 235 -6.80 -9.19 -8.30
N TYR A 236 -7.14 -9.98 -7.30
CA TYR A 236 -7.50 -11.37 -7.49
C TYR A 236 -8.96 -11.51 -7.90
N ALA A 237 -9.20 -12.47 -8.81
CA ALA A 237 -10.52 -12.74 -9.37
C ALA A 237 -11.51 -13.29 -8.33
N SER A 238 -10.99 -13.96 -7.29
CA SER A 238 -11.72 -14.58 -6.19
C SER A 238 -10.85 -14.62 -4.93
N ILE A 239 -11.49 -14.82 -3.78
CA ILE A 239 -10.80 -15.04 -2.51
C ILE A 239 -9.94 -16.32 -2.55
N ASP A 240 -10.39 -17.39 -3.22
CA ASP A 240 -9.63 -18.64 -3.31
C ASP A 240 -8.32 -18.45 -4.06
N ALA A 241 -8.35 -17.72 -5.19
CA ALA A 241 -7.16 -17.37 -5.95
C ALA A 241 -6.19 -16.49 -5.14
N THR A 242 -6.71 -15.70 -4.19
CA THR A 242 -5.87 -14.88 -3.29
C THR A 242 -5.10 -15.76 -2.31
N TRP A 243 -5.77 -16.75 -1.71
CA TRP A 243 -5.13 -17.67 -0.76
C TRP A 243 -4.14 -18.63 -1.42
N GLU A 244 -4.36 -18.99 -2.68
CA GLU A 244 -3.44 -19.81 -3.47
C GLU A 244 -2.19 -19.03 -3.91
N ALA A 245 -2.32 -17.71 -4.11
CA ALA A 245 -1.21 -16.86 -4.47
C ALA A 245 -0.29 -16.60 -3.26
N LEU A 246 1.03 -16.68 -3.45
CA LEU A 246 2.00 -16.50 -2.39
C LEU A 246 1.84 -15.16 -1.66
N ASP A 247 1.77 -14.05 -2.39
CA ASP A 247 1.67 -12.71 -1.79
C ASP A 247 0.29 -12.45 -1.16
N GLY A 248 -0.78 -12.94 -1.81
CA GLY A 248 -2.15 -12.83 -1.30
C GLY A 248 -2.36 -13.60 0.00
N GLY A 249 -1.97 -14.87 0.02
CA GLY A 249 -2.06 -15.74 1.20
C GLY A 249 -1.19 -15.24 2.36
N ARG A 250 0.01 -14.72 2.07
CA ARG A 250 0.87 -14.10 3.09
C ARG A 250 0.19 -12.91 3.75
N LEU A 251 -0.37 -11.98 2.97
CA LEU A 251 -1.03 -10.79 3.53
C LEU A 251 -2.30 -11.16 4.32
N LEU A 252 -3.16 -12.02 3.77
CA LEU A 252 -4.40 -12.42 4.44
C LEU A 252 -4.16 -13.32 5.66
N GLY A 253 -3.06 -14.07 5.66
CA GLY A 253 -2.60 -14.89 6.80
C GLY A 253 -1.79 -14.11 7.83
N TYR A 254 -1.58 -12.82 7.61
CA TYR A 254 -0.71 -12.02 8.47
C TYR A 254 -1.42 -11.56 9.74
N SER A 255 -0.86 -11.90 10.91
CA SER A 255 -1.49 -11.62 12.21
C SER A 255 -1.88 -10.14 12.39
N PRO A 256 -1.03 -9.13 12.12
CA PRO A 256 -1.44 -7.73 12.19
C PRO A 256 -2.64 -7.40 11.29
N VAL A 257 -2.68 -7.90 10.05
CA VAL A 257 -3.82 -7.69 9.14
C VAL A 257 -5.10 -8.28 9.74
N LEU A 258 -5.04 -9.49 10.30
CA LEU A 258 -6.18 -10.11 10.96
C LEU A 258 -6.64 -9.35 12.20
N GLU A 259 -5.71 -8.82 13.01
CA GLU A 259 -6.06 -7.98 14.15
C GLU A 259 -6.76 -6.69 13.71
N GLY A 260 -6.28 -6.07 12.63
CA GLY A 260 -6.94 -4.91 12.04
C GLY A 260 -8.35 -5.27 11.52
N LEU A 261 -8.52 -6.41 10.85
CA LEU A 261 -9.84 -6.91 10.43
C LEU A 261 -10.78 -7.19 11.62
N ALA A 262 -10.27 -7.77 12.70
CA ALA A 262 -11.04 -8.00 13.92
C ALA A 262 -11.57 -6.67 14.49
N SER A 263 -10.80 -5.58 14.41
CA SER A 263 -11.24 -4.26 14.86
C SER A 263 -12.43 -3.70 14.04
N PHE A 264 -12.51 -4.00 12.75
CA PHE A 264 -13.68 -3.64 11.92
C PHE A 264 -14.92 -4.47 12.25
N LEU A 265 -14.72 -5.72 12.66
CA LEU A 265 -15.80 -6.64 13.03
C LEU A 265 -16.26 -6.46 14.48
N ALA A 266 -15.45 -5.84 15.34
CA ALA A 266 -15.75 -5.64 16.76
C ALA A 266 -16.78 -4.51 16.98
N VAL A 267 -18.05 -4.78 16.66
CA VAL A 267 -19.17 -3.84 16.85
C VAL A 267 -20.13 -4.29 17.96
N SER A 268 -20.68 -3.35 18.72
CA SER A 268 -21.64 -3.66 19.79
C SER A 268 -23.02 -4.11 19.28
N ASP A 269 -23.42 -3.65 18.09
CA ASP A 269 -24.66 -4.06 17.41
C ASP A 269 -24.33 -4.72 16.07
N HIS A 270 -24.76 -5.98 15.88
CA HIS A 270 -24.58 -6.73 14.62
C HIS A 270 -25.23 -6.05 13.41
N ARG A 271 -26.18 -5.13 13.61
CA ARG A 271 -26.79 -4.33 12.54
C ARG A 271 -25.85 -3.23 12.04
N ALA A 272 -24.89 -2.81 12.87
CA ALA A 272 -23.83 -1.89 12.47
C ALA A 272 -22.74 -2.59 11.63
N LEU A 273 -22.81 -3.92 11.45
CA LEU A 273 -21.99 -4.65 10.47
C LEU A 273 -22.41 -4.39 9.02
N ASP A 274 -23.27 -3.39 8.77
CA ASP A 274 -23.36 -2.78 7.47
C ASP A 274 -21.99 -2.22 7.11
N VAL A 275 -21.18 -3.06 6.45
CA VAL A 275 -20.05 -2.59 5.66
C VAL A 275 -20.69 -1.64 4.67
N PRO A 276 -20.45 -0.31 4.74
CA PRO A 276 -21.20 0.63 3.94
C PRO A 276 -21.20 0.18 2.49
N VAL A 277 -22.39 -0.19 2.01
CA VAL A 277 -22.71 -0.20 0.58
C VAL A 277 -23.13 1.24 0.25
N GLU A 278 -22.34 2.23 0.68
CA GLU A 278 -22.58 3.62 0.31
C GLU A 278 -22.08 3.80 -1.11
N VAL A 279 -22.99 3.67 -2.08
CA VAL A 279 -23.09 4.29 -3.43
C VAL A 279 -21.91 5.18 -3.91
N GLY A 280 -21.32 4.87 -5.09
CA GLY A 280 -20.19 5.56 -5.77
C GLY A 280 -18.75 5.21 -5.34
N GLY A 281 -17.80 4.96 -6.26
CA GLY A 281 -16.33 4.96 -6.05
C GLY A 281 -15.54 3.69 -6.49
N ALA A 282 -14.54 3.82 -7.39
CA ALA A 282 -13.67 2.72 -7.89
C ALA A 282 -12.72 2.13 -6.86
N LEU A 283 -12.36 2.93 -5.84
CA LEU A 283 -11.20 2.68 -4.99
C LEU A 283 -11.60 2.33 -3.56
N ARG A 284 -12.85 1.93 -3.33
CA ARG A 284 -13.35 1.60 -1.98
C ARG A 284 -12.55 0.51 -1.30
N GLU A 285 -12.11 -0.47 -2.07
CA GLU A 285 -11.24 -1.53 -1.60
C GLU A 285 -9.90 -1.00 -1.11
N TRP A 286 -9.41 0.07 -1.75
CA TRP A 286 -8.20 0.78 -1.32
C TRP A 286 -8.45 1.66 -0.12
N SER A 287 -9.61 2.30 0.03
CA SER A 287 -9.98 3.02 1.25
C SER A 287 -10.01 2.07 2.47
N LEU A 288 -10.45 0.82 2.29
CA LEU A 288 -10.37 -0.22 3.33
C LEU A 288 -8.91 -0.54 3.68
N LEU A 289 -8.05 -0.78 2.68
CA LEU A 289 -6.62 -1.03 2.91
C LEU A 289 -5.93 0.17 3.56
N THR A 290 -6.23 1.39 3.14
CA THR A 290 -5.73 2.64 3.74
C THR A 290 -6.12 2.70 5.21
N SER A 291 -7.41 2.50 5.51
CA SER A 291 -7.91 2.49 6.89
C SER A 291 -7.27 1.41 7.75
N LEU A 292 -7.05 0.22 7.19
CA LEU A 292 -6.35 -0.87 7.86
C LEU A 292 -4.91 -0.49 8.23
N ASN A 293 -4.17 0.08 7.27
CA ASN A 293 -2.79 0.52 7.49
C ASN A 293 -2.69 1.64 8.54
N ILE A 294 -3.57 2.64 8.46
CA ILE A 294 -3.62 3.73 9.44
C ILE A 294 -3.88 3.18 10.85
N ARG A 295 -4.85 2.28 11.02
CA ARG A 295 -5.14 1.65 12.32
C ARG A 295 -3.97 0.84 12.86
N LEU A 296 -3.23 0.15 12.00
CA LEU A 296 -2.02 -0.56 12.40
C LEU A 296 -0.95 0.39 12.93
N LEU A 297 -0.68 1.49 12.22
CA LEU A 297 0.30 2.49 12.65
C LEU A 297 -0.14 3.23 13.92
N GLN A 298 -1.42 3.56 14.06
CA GLN A 298 -1.98 4.14 15.29
C GLN A 298 -1.80 3.21 16.49
N ARG A 299 -2.04 1.91 16.31
CA ARG A 299 -1.79 0.93 17.37
C ARG A 299 -0.31 0.87 17.77
N GLU A 300 0.61 0.94 16.81
CA GLU A 300 2.04 0.99 17.12
C GLU A 300 2.43 2.29 17.84
N GLN A 301 1.76 3.40 17.51
CA GLN A 301 1.88 4.66 18.25
C GLN A 301 1.41 4.50 19.70
N ASP A 302 0.22 3.95 19.93
CA ASP A 302 -0.31 3.72 21.28
C ASP A 302 0.62 2.82 22.09
N LYS A 303 1.12 1.73 21.49
CA LYS A 303 2.05 0.80 22.12
C LYS A 303 3.37 1.49 22.48
N PHE A 304 3.90 2.30 21.56
CA PHE A 304 5.12 3.07 21.79
C PHE A 304 4.94 4.04 22.96
N ILE A 305 3.86 4.84 22.95
CA ILE A 305 3.57 5.81 24.01
C ILE A 305 3.40 5.11 25.36
N GLN A 306 2.67 3.99 25.42
CA GLN A 306 2.47 3.22 26.65
C GLN A 306 3.76 2.67 27.24
N ASN A 307 4.72 2.29 26.37
CA ASN A 307 5.99 1.70 26.80
C ASN A 307 7.05 2.76 27.15
N TRP A 308 7.09 3.86 26.42
CA TRP A 308 8.13 4.88 26.56
C TRP A 308 7.78 5.96 27.59
N VAL A 309 6.51 6.34 27.71
CA VAL A 309 6.09 7.46 28.56
C VAL A 309 5.84 7.00 30.00
N ASP A 310 6.80 7.26 30.88
CA ASP A 310 6.63 7.19 32.34
C ASP A 310 6.16 8.55 32.94
N ASP A 311 5.89 8.59 34.25
CA ASP A 311 5.42 9.80 34.93
C ASP A 311 6.43 10.99 34.82
N PRO A 312 7.75 10.78 34.99
CA PRO A 312 8.76 11.80 34.72
C PRO A 312 8.73 12.32 33.28
N THR A 313 8.68 11.44 32.28
CA THR A 313 8.64 11.80 30.86
C THR A 313 7.38 12.61 30.55
N ARG A 314 6.22 12.17 31.06
CA ARG A 314 4.94 12.84 30.87
C ARG A 314 4.94 14.27 31.43
N ALA A 315 5.59 14.50 32.57
CA ALA A 315 5.68 15.83 33.18
C ALA A 315 6.51 16.85 32.37
N MET A 316 7.28 16.40 31.38
CA MET A 316 8.08 17.27 30.50
C MET A 316 7.33 17.74 29.25
N PHE A 317 6.12 17.25 29.02
CA PHE A 317 5.24 17.71 27.93
C PHE A 317 4.23 18.74 28.46
N ASP A 318 3.93 19.76 27.64
CA ASP A 318 3.01 20.84 28.01
C ASP A 318 1.54 20.39 28.09
N SER A 319 1.16 19.34 27.36
CA SER A 319 -0.18 18.73 27.40
C SER A 319 -0.14 17.25 27.00
N LEU A 320 -1.23 16.53 27.30
CA LEU A 320 -1.41 15.15 26.82
C LEU A 320 -1.56 15.08 25.30
N GLU A 321 -2.10 16.12 24.66
CA GLU A 321 -2.25 16.19 23.20
C GLU A 321 -0.88 16.25 22.51
N ALA A 322 0.14 16.80 23.17
CA ALA A 322 1.50 16.81 22.63
C ALA A 322 2.08 15.39 22.48
N LEU A 323 1.63 14.42 23.29
CA LEU A 323 2.00 13.02 23.14
C LEU A 323 1.35 12.37 21.92
N GLU A 324 0.21 12.85 21.45
CA GLU A 324 -0.44 12.33 20.23
C GLU A 324 0.31 12.78 18.95
N LEU A 325 1.21 13.75 19.07
CA LEU A 325 2.01 14.29 17.97
C LEU A 325 3.37 13.62 17.80
N ILE A 326 3.71 12.62 18.64
CA ILE A 326 4.97 11.88 18.57
C ILE A 326 4.72 10.49 18.00
N TYR A 327 5.67 9.98 17.22
CA TYR A 327 5.61 8.66 16.61
C TYR A 327 4.32 8.43 15.80
N THR A 328 3.86 9.49 15.14
CA THR A 328 2.63 9.50 14.33
C THR A 328 2.73 8.53 13.15
N PRO A 329 1.61 8.12 12.51
CA PRO A 329 1.66 7.32 11.30
C PRO A 329 2.56 7.90 10.20
N ALA A 330 2.58 9.22 10.03
CA ALA A 330 3.45 9.89 9.06
C ALA A 330 4.93 9.77 9.42
N GLU A 331 5.29 9.97 10.70
CA GLU A 331 6.66 9.78 11.20
C GLU A 331 7.11 8.33 11.05
N GLN A 332 6.24 7.38 11.39
CA GLN A 332 6.51 5.95 11.21
C GLN A 332 6.80 5.63 9.73
N CYS A 333 5.97 6.09 8.80
CA CYS A 333 6.23 5.90 7.36
C CYS A 333 7.57 6.50 6.92
N ASP A 334 7.91 7.71 7.36
CA ASP A 334 9.20 8.35 7.05
C ASP A 334 10.39 7.52 7.55
N ARG A 335 10.34 7.10 8.82
CA ARG A 335 11.40 6.29 9.43
C ARG A 335 11.54 4.93 8.76
N LEU A 336 10.43 4.28 8.39
CA LEU A 336 10.45 3.00 7.67
C LEU A 336 11.06 3.16 6.27
N LEU A 337 10.71 4.21 5.53
CA LEU A 337 11.30 4.48 4.22
C LEU A 337 12.77 4.88 4.33
N SER A 338 13.14 5.62 5.36
CA SER A 338 14.54 5.96 5.67
C SER A 338 15.39 4.71 5.84
N LEU A 339 14.88 3.73 6.59
CA LEU A 339 15.54 2.47 6.86
C LEU A 339 15.64 1.56 5.63
N THR A 340 14.54 1.44 4.87
CA THR A 340 14.41 0.44 3.79
C THR A 340 14.83 0.97 2.43
N MET A 341 14.14 2.02 1.97
CA MET A 341 14.20 2.52 0.60
C MET A 341 15.30 3.56 0.42
N LEU A 342 15.45 4.50 1.36
CA LEU A 342 16.40 5.61 1.26
C LEU A 342 17.79 5.24 1.81
N ARG A 343 17.87 4.33 2.79
CA ARG A 343 19.13 3.97 3.47
C ARG A 343 19.90 5.20 3.96
N GLN A 344 19.15 6.16 4.50
CA GLN A 344 19.66 7.45 4.94
C GLN A 344 19.56 7.59 6.46
N PRO A 345 20.35 8.49 7.06
CA PRO A 345 20.18 8.86 8.47
C PRO A 345 18.77 9.38 8.74
N ARG A 346 18.41 9.34 10.03
CA ARG A 346 17.07 9.58 10.55
C ARG A 346 16.54 10.96 10.17
N PRO A 347 15.22 11.13 10.03
CA PRO A 347 14.64 12.45 9.79
C PRO A 347 14.88 13.37 11.00
N ASP A 348 15.28 14.61 10.75
CA ASP A 348 15.55 15.64 11.78
C ASP A 348 14.26 16.20 12.45
N ARG A 349 13.11 15.55 12.27
CA ARG A 349 11.82 16.04 12.77
C ARG A 349 11.55 15.61 14.21
N LEU A 350 12.31 16.16 15.16
CA LEU A 350 12.06 16.06 16.61
C LEU A 350 11.37 17.32 17.17
N VAL A 351 10.46 17.92 16.38
CA VAL A 351 9.86 19.23 16.67
C VAL A 351 9.02 19.21 17.96
N HIS A 352 8.39 18.08 18.27
CA HIS A 352 7.49 17.92 19.41
C HIS A 352 8.15 17.25 20.63
N ILE A 353 9.43 16.88 20.54
CA ILE A 353 10.16 16.20 21.62
C ILE A 353 11.01 17.22 22.39
N PRO A 354 10.80 17.38 23.72
CA PRO A 354 11.66 18.19 24.58
C PRO A 354 13.13 17.77 24.45
N GLU A 355 14.04 18.74 24.36
CA GLU A 355 15.48 18.51 24.16
C GLU A 355 16.07 17.40 25.06
N PRO A 356 15.77 17.36 26.39
CA PRO A 356 16.35 16.33 27.26
C PRO A 356 15.90 14.90 26.94
N LEU A 357 14.74 14.74 26.28
CA LEU A 357 14.14 13.45 25.97
C LEU A 357 14.55 12.92 24.60
N ARG A 358 15.17 13.75 23.74
CA ARG A 358 15.47 13.38 22.34
C ARG A 358 16.30 12.11 22.20
N ALA A 359 17.35 11.96 23.01
CA ALA A 359 18.22 10.79 22.95
C ALA A 359 17.47 9.50 23.35
N SER A 360 16.70 9.56 24.45
CA SER A 360 15.91 8.42 24.92
C SER A 360 14.77 8.06 23.96
N TYR A 361 14.11 9.08 23.38
CA TYR A 361 13.08 8.89 22.37
C TYR A 361 13.63 8.15 21.15
N GLU A 362 14.78 8.60 20.63
CA GLU A 362 15.43 7.98 19.48
C GLU A 362 15.85 6.52 19.74
N GLU A 363 16.38 6.22 20.92
CA GLU A 363 16.71 4.84 21.31
C GLU A 363 15.45 3.95 21.39
N ALA A 364 14.37 4.47 21.98
CA ALA A 364 13.10 3.76 22.06
C ALA A 364 12.49 3.52 20.66
N VAL A 365 12.58 4.52 19.78
CA VAL A 365 12.09 4.43 18.40
C VAL A 365 12.87 3.38 17.61
N ASP A 366 14.20 3.30 17.77
CA ASP A 366 14.99 2.26 17.10
C ASP A 366 14.58 0.86 17.54
N SER A 367 14.39 0.67 18.84
CA SER A 367 13.93 -0.59 19.41
C SER A 367 12.55 -0.98 18.86
N GLN A 368 11.63 -0.02 18.77
CA GLN A 368 10.29 -0.24 18.22
C GLN A 368 10.31 -0.49 16.71
N LEU A 369 11.12 0.26 15.95
CA LEU A 369 11.26 0.10 14.50
C LEU A 369 11.81 -1.25 14.14
N ALA A 370 12.82 -1.75 14.87
CA ALA A 370 13.32 -3.11 14.72
C ALA A 370 12.17 -4.11 14.82
N ASN A 371 11.17 -3.85 15.66
CA ASN A 371 10.01 -4.69 15.89
C ASN A 371 8.74 -4.35 15.06
N HIS A 372 8.83 -3.44 14.09
CA HIS A 372 7.65 -2.87 13.44
C HIS A 372 6.93 -3.86 12.50
N PRO A 373 5.58 -3.92 12.50
CA PRO A 373 4.80 -4.87 11.71
C PRO A 373 4.91 -4.72 10.19
N PHE A 374 5.41 -3.60 9.68
CA PHE A 374 5.54 -3.38 8.23
C PHE A 374 6.85 -3.90 7.64
N ILE A 375 7.89 -4.15 8.44
CA ILE A 375 9.21 -4.60 7.96
C ILE A 375 9.43 -6.06 8.27
N SER A 376 9.94 -6.86 7.32
CA SER A 376 10.27 -8.27 7.56
C SER A 376 11.65 -8.43 8.23
N ASN A 377 12.55 -7.50 7.93
CA ASN A 377 13.92 -7.44 8.41
C ASN A 377 14.37 -5.97 8.40
N SER A 378 15.63 -5.67 8.73
CA SER A 378 16.12 -4.28 8.83
C SER A 378 16.12 -3.50 7.51
N THR A 379 15.78 -4.11 6.37
CA THR A 379 15.90 -3.47 5.05
C THR A 379 14.71 -3.66 4.12
N THR A 380 13.77 -4.56 4.40
CA THR A 380 12.65 -4.86 3.50
C THR A 380 11.29 -4.85 4.19
N PHE A 381 10.27 -4.41 3.46
CA PHE A 381 8.87 -4.52 3.88
C PHE A 381 8.39 -5.98 3.84
N VAL A 382 7.43 -6.32 4.72
CA VAL A 382 6.76 -7.63 4.74
C VAL A 382 5.96 -7.85 3.45
N SER A 383 5.36 -6.78 2.92
CA SER A 383 4.52 -6.82 1.73
C SER A 383 4.69 -5.53 0.92
N PRO A 384 4.66 -5.60 -0.43
CA PRO A 384 4.60 -4.42 -1.29
C PRO A 384 3.44 -3.48 -0.92
N VAL A 385 2.33 -4.01 -0.38
CA VAL A 385 1.19 -3.20 0.06
C VAL A 385 1.58 -2.20 1.15
N PHE A 386 2.40 -2.62 2.12
CA PHE A 386 2.88 -1.74 3.19
C PHE A 386 3.87 -0.69 2.66
N GLN A 387 4.72 -1.10 1.72
CA GLN A 387 5.65 -0.19 1.05
C GLN A 387 4.87 0.89 0.27
N ASP A 388 3.91 0.47 -0.56
CA ASP A 388 3.11 1.37 -1.39
C ASP A 388 2.34 2.40 -0.55
N PHE A 389 1.76 1.94 0.58
CA PHE A 389 1.09 2.82 1.52
C PHE A 389 2.06 3.84 2.13
N ALA A 390 3.24 3.40 2.60
CA ALA A 390 4.23 4.29 3.21
C ALA A 390 4.76 5.31 2.20
N VAL A 391 5.05 4.88 0.97
CA VAL A 391 5.48 5.74 -0.13
C VAL A 391 4.38 6.74 -0.48
N ALA A 392 3.13 6.31 -0.65
CA ALA A 392 2.01 7.20 -0.94
C ALA A 392 1.84 8.28 0.15
N THR A 393 1.93 7.87 1.42
CA THR A 393 1.85 8.78 2.57
C THR A 393 2.96 9.83 2.53
N MET A 394 4.22 9.39 2.35
CA MET A 394 5.38 10.30 2.27
C MET A 394 5.30 11.27 1.08
N LEU A 395 4.91 10.77 -0.10
CA LEU A 395 4.77 11.61 -1.29
C LEU A 395 3.71 12.69 -1.08
N LEU A 396 2.61 12.40 -0.38
CA LEU A 396 1.56 13.38 -0.11
C LEU A 396 1.89 14.33 1.04
N ASP A 397 2.58 13.85 2.09
CA ASP A 397 2.92 14.66 3.27
C ASP A 397 4.10 15.62 3.03
N ASP A 398 5.04 15.26 2.13
CA ASP A 398 6.24 16.04 1.84
C ASP A 398 6.48 16.27 0.33
N ALA A 399 5.40 16.41 -0.45
CA ALA A 399 5.43 16.47 -1.92
C ALA A 399 6.48 17.43 -2.50
N THR A 400 6.69 18.58 -1.86
CA THR A 400 7.66 19.61 -2.27
C THR A 400 8.91 19.64 -1.39
N GLY A 401 8.95 18.88 -0.29
CA GLY A 401 10.08 18.84 0.62
C GLY A 401 11.22 17.94 0.12
N GLU A 402 12.33 17.94 0.85
CA GLU A 402 13.53 17.20 0.47
C GLU A 402 13.28 15.68 0.43
N ARG A 403 12.57 15.15 1.42
CA ARG A 403 12.29 13.72 1.55
C ARG A 403 11.36 13.25 0.44
N GLY A 404 10.26 13.97 0.20
CA GLY A 404 9.36 13.65 -0.90
C GLY A 404 10.05 13.71 -2.26
N ARG A 405 10.93 14.69 -2.51
CA ARG A 405 11.72 14.75 -3.76
C ARG A 405 12.69 13.58 -3.89
N GLU A 406 13.32 13.13 -2.81
CA GLU A 406 14.21 11.96 -2.86
C GLU A 406 13.43 10.68 -3.19
N VAL A 407 12.29 10.46 -2.54
CA VAL A 407 11.40 9.32 -2.83
C VAL A 407 10.95 9.36 -4.30
N GLN A 408 10.51 10.52 -4.79
CA GLN A 408 10.17 10.69 -6.21
C GLN A 408 11.35 10.36 -7.13
N SER A 409 12.56 10.83 -6.81
CA SER A 409 13.77 10.57 -7.59
C SER A 409 14.08 9.08 -7.67
N ARG A 410 13.97 8.34 -6.55
CA ARG A 410 14.20 6.90 -6.52
C ARG A 410 13.18 6.11 -7.33
N ILE A 411 11.89 6.46 -7.24
CA ILE A 411 10.84 5.79 -8.01
C ILE A 411 11.03 6.04 -9.51
N ARG A 412 11.43 7.27 -9.89
CA ARG A 412 11.68 7.62 -11.29
C ARG A 412 12.95 6.97 -11.83
N SER A 413 13.96 6.73 -11.01
CA SER A 413 15.24 6.14 -11.44
C SER A 413 15.22 4.61 -11.49
N ASP A 414 14.48 3.94 -10.59
CA ASP A 414 14.35 2.49 -10.54
C ASP A 414 12.92 2.05 -10.86
N LYS A 415 12.72 1.57 -12.10
CA LYS A 415 11.41 1.09 -12.58
C LYS A 415 10.84 -0.06 -11.74
N ASN A 416 11.66 -0.78 -10.97
CA ASN A 416 11.19 -1.84 -10.08
C ASN A 416 10.55 -1.31 -8.79
N GLN A 417 10.74 -0.03 -8.46
CA GLN A 417 10.11 0.61 -7.29
C GLN A 417 8.68 1.07 -7.56
N MET A 418 8.30 1.23 -8.84
CA MET A 418 6.93 1.61 -9.21
C MET A 418 6.03 0.37 -9.15
N SER A 419 5.01 0.42 -8.29
CA SER A 419 4.05 -0.66 -8.09
C SER A 419 2.67 -0.31 -8.65
N SER A 420 1.80 -1.31 -8.74
CA SER A 420 0.39 -1.14 -9.12
C SER A 420 -0.52 -0.68 -7.97
N GLY A 421 0.02 -0.56 -6.75
CA GLY A 421 -0.72 -0.15 -5.55
C GLY A 421 -0.49 1.30 -5.13
N LEU A 422 0.64 1.90 -5.52
CA LEU A 422 1.01 3.27 -5.15
C LEU A 422 -0.08 4.31 -5.53
N GLY A 423 -0.49 4.34 -6.79
CA GLY A 423 -1.49 5.28 -7.30
C GLY A 423 -2.83 5.15 -6.56
N PRO A 424 -3.42 3.95 -6.49
CA PRO A 424 -4.64 3.73 -5.72
C PRO A 424 -4.56 4.16 -4.24
N PHE A 425 -3.45 3.91 -3.54
CA PHE A 425 -3.26 4.41 -2.18
C PHE A 425 -3.22 5.93 -2.10
N ALA A 426 -2.47 6.58 -3.00
CA ALA A 426 -2.41 8.04 -3.04
C ALA A 426 -3.80 8.65 -3.25
N LEU A 427 -4.59 8.06 -4.16
CA LEU A 427 -5.96 8.51 -4.42
C LEU A 427 -6.90 8.30 -3.23
N ALA A 428 -6.82 7.14 -2.55
CA ALA A 428 -7.61 6.86 -1.36
C ALA A 428 -7.26 7.81 -0.20
N LEU A 429 -5.97 8.11 0.01
CA LEU A 429 -5.51 9.07 1.02
C LEU A 429 -5.98 10.50 0.71
N LEU A 430 -5.94 10.92 -0.55
CA LEU A 430 -6.43 12.24 -0.96
C LEU A 430 -7.94 12.38 -0.75
N GLU A 431 -8.71 11.33 -1.05
CA GLU A 431 -10.15 11.29 -0.80
C GLU A 431 -10.47 11.43 0.70
N GLU A 432 -9.80 10.64 1.54
CA GLU A 432 -9.94 10.71 3.01
C GLU A 432 -9.59 12.10 3.56
N ARG A 433 -8.51 12.71 3.06
CA ARG A 433 -8.03 14.03 3.46
C ARG A 433 -8.81 15.18 2.82
N LYS A 434 -9.69 14.92 1.86
CA LYS A 434 -10.33 15.93 0.98
C LYS A 434 -9.30 16.90 0.37
N ALA A 435 -8.14 16.35 -0.02
CA ALA A 435 -7.00 17.11 -0.51
C ALA A 435 -6.84 16.98 -2.03
N ALA A 436 -6.12 17.93 -2.61
CA ALA A 436 -5.79 17.93 -4.03
C ALA A 436 -4.44 17.22 -4.27
N LEU A 437 -4.30 16.51 -5.39
CA LEU A 437 -3.06 15.83 -5.79
C LEU A 437 -2.02 16.87 -6.24
N PRO A 438 -0.84 16.94 -5.61
CA PRO A 438 0.23 17.82 -6.07
C PRO A 438 0.62 17.54 -7.54
N ALA A 439 0.77 18.61 -8.34
CA ALA A 439 1.06 18.50 -9.78
C ALA A 439 2.33 17.66 -10.08
N GLY A 440 3.35 17.78 -9.23
CA GLY A 440 4.60 17.03 -9.34
C GLY A 440 4.49 15.52 -9.10
N LEU A 441 3.32 15.01 -8.73
CA LEU A 441 3.05 13.58 -8.48
C LEU A 441 2.14 12.93 -9.52
N VAL A 442 1.60 13.71 -10.47
CA VAL A 442 0.65 13.21 -11.48
C VAL A 442 1.26 12.07 -12.29
N ASP A 443 2.50 12.22 -12.76
CA ASP A 443 3.22 11.17 -13.51
C ASP A 443 3.33 9.86 -12.73
N LEU A 444 3.63 9.92 -11.42
CA LEU A 444 3.79 8.72 -10.60
C LEU A 444 2.46 8.00 -10.37
N VAL A 445 1.41 8.75 -10.01
CA VAL A 445 0.08 8.18 -9.78
C VAL A 445 -0.46 7.54 -11.06
N LEU A 446 -0.37 8.23 -12.19
CA LEU A 446 -0.84 7.71 -13.47
C LEU A 446 -0.03 6.49 -13.94
N SER A 447 1.30 6.51 -13.76
CA SER A 447 2.15 5.36 -14.08
C SER A 447 1.76 4.11 -13.29
N SER A 448 1.46 4.27 -12.00
CA SER A 448 0.99 3.18 -11.15
C SER A 448 -0.36 2.61 -11.62
N LEU A 449 -1.30 3.47 -12.04
CA LEU A 449 -2.59 3.05 -12.59
C LEU A 449 -2.43 2.28 -13.90
N TYR A 450 -1.52 2.70 -14.79
CA TYR A 450 -1.25 1.95 -16.02
C TYR A 450 -0.64 0.58 -15.74
N LEU A 451 0.31 0.47 -14.81
CA LEU A 451 0.87 -0.84 -14.43
C LEU A 451 -0.21 -1.79 -13.90
N ARG A 452 -1.21 -1.25 -13.20
CA ARG A 452 -2.36 -2.03 -12.73
C ARG A 452 -3.19 -2.58 -13.89
N GLN A 453 -3.43 -1.78 -14.93
CA GLN A 453 -4.15 -2.22 -16.13
C GLN A 453 -3.37 -3.30 -16.91
N ASP A 454 -2.03 -3.22 -16.96
CA ASP A 454 -1.19 -4.24 -17.61
C ASP A 454 -1.20 -5.57 -16.86
N SER A 455 -1.20 -5.51 -15.54
CA SER A 455 -1.10 -6.70 -14.70
C SER A 455 -2.43 -7.40 -14.46
N ARG A 456 -3.58 -6.77 -14.77
CA ARG A 456 -4.90 -7.26 -14.31
C ARG A 456 -5.98 -7.15 -15.36
N VAL A 457 -6.57 -8.30 -15.70
CA VAL A 457 -7.61 -8.46 -16.74
C VAL A 457 -8.91 -7.68 -16.45
N ARG A 458 -9.20 -7.38 -15.17
CA ARG A 458 -10.42 -6.67 -14.73
C ARG A 458 -10.19 -5.22 -14.35
N PHE A 459 -9.10 -4.58 -14.78
CA PHE A 459 -8.87 -3.17 -14.47
C PHE A 459 -8.59 -2.41 -15.76
N SER A 460 -9.55 -1.62 -16.19
CA SER A 460 -9.36 -0.62 -17.26
C SER A 460 -9.41 0.77 -16.64
N CYS A 461 -8.57 1.70 -17.11
CA CYS A 461 -8.57 3.08 -16.62
C CYS A 461 -8.52 4.04 -17.81
N GLU A 462 -9.61 4.73 -18.12
CA GLU A 462 -9.58 5.88 -19.02
C GLU A 462 -9.34 7.14 -18.18
N LEU A 463 -8.46 8.02 -18.64
CA LEU A 463 -8.06 9.23 -17.93
C LEU A 463 -8.45 10.47 -18.73
N SER A 464 -9.08 11.45 -18.09
CA SER A 464 -9.34 12.76 -18.66
C SER A 464 -8.77 13.85 -17.77
N ILE A 465 -7.78 14.61 -18.26
CA ILE A 465 -7.19 15.75 -17.56
C ILE A 465 -7.70 17.04 -18.18
N ARG A 466 -8.26 17.95 -17.38
CA ARG A 466 -8.85 19.21 -17.88
C ARG A 466 -8.58 20.41 -16.97
N ALA A 467 -8.37 21.59 -17.53
CA ALA A 467 -8.28 22.82 -16.76
C ALA A 467 -9.67 23.34 -16.34
N ASP A 468 -9.83 23.75 -15.07
CA ASP A 468 -11.06 24.32 -14.50
C ASP A 468 -10.72 25.28 -13.35
N GLU A 469 -11.08 26.55 -13.48
CA GLU A 469 -10.95 27.59 -12.43
C GLU A 469 -9.58 27.60 -11.70
N GLY A 470 -8.47 27.44 -12.44
CA GLY A 470 -7.12 27.43 -11.86
C GLY A 470 -6.67 26.09 -11.27
N ASN A 471 -7.44 25.01 -11.45
CA ASN A 471 -7.06 23.64 -11.10
C ASN A 471 -7.04 22.76 -12.35
N LEU A 472 -6.25 21.70 -12.33
CA LEU A 472 -6.40 20.57 -13.24
C LEU A 472 -7.32 19.53 -12.57
N ILE A 473 -8.29 19.01 -13.32
CA ILE A 473 -9.15 17.93 -12.88
C ILE A 473 -8.71 16.68 -13.61
N VAL A 474 -8.35 15.65 -12.86
CA VAL A 474 -8.10 14.31 -13.39
C VAL A 474 -9.32 13.45 -13.07
N ASP A 475 -10.07 13.12 -14.11
CA ASP A 475 -11.18 12.18 -14.04
C ASP A 475 -10.67 10.77 -14.40
N THR A 476 -10.90 9.80 -13.51
CA THR A 476 -10.61 8.39 -13.77
C THR A 476 -11.91 7.62 -14.01
N ASN A 477 -11.98 6.91 -15.14
CA ASN A 477 -13.05 5.99 -15.47
C ASN A 477 -12.53 4.56 -15.35
N ILE A 478 -13.02 3.82 -14.37
CA ILE A 478 -12.55 2.47 -14.08
C ILE A 478 -13.67 1.49 -14.37
N ASP A 479 -13.42 0.53 -15.27
CA ASP A 479 -14.39 -0.48 -15.72
C ASP A 479 -15.72 0.09 -16.23
N GLY A 480 -15.65 1.24 -16.90
CA GLY A 480 -16.81 1.90 -17.50
C GLY A 480 -17.70 2.66 -16.53
N VAL A 481 -17.31 2.75 -15.26
CA VAL A 481 -17.99 3.57 -14.27
C VAL A 481 -17.05 4.71 -13.85
N GLN A 482 -17.54 5.95 -13.96
CA GLN A 482 -16.77 7.14 -13.58
C GLN A 482 -16.63 7.17 -12.06
N HIS A 483 -15.39 7.26 -11.60
CA HIS A 483 -15.12 6.76 -10.28
C HIS A 483 -14.34 7.68 -9.36
N ASN A 484 -13.53 8.62 -9.85
CA ASN A 484 -12.93 9.66 -9.01
C ASN A 484 -12.65 10.95 -9.79
N ARG A 485 -12.93 12.09 -9.14
CA ARG A 485 -12.54 13.43 -9.59
C ARG A 485 -11.42 13.90 -8.69
N ILE A 486 -10.20 13.92 -9.21
CA ILE A 486 -9.03 14.36 -8.48
C ILE A 486 -8.77 15.81 -8.87
N LEU A 487 -8.74 16.69 -7.88
CA LEU A 487 -8.29 18.06 -8.09
C LEU A 487 -6.77 18.06 -8.00
N VAL A 488 -6.12 18.73 -8.94
CA VAL A 488 -4.68 18.98 -8.96
C VAL A 488 -4.54 20.50 -8.91
N PRO A 489 -4.02 21.08 -7.81
CA PRO A 489 -3.86 22.51 -7.71
C PRO A 489 -2.75 22.94 -8.66
N VAL A 490 -2.98 24.04 -9.38
CA VAL A 490 -1.98 24.62 -10.26
C VAL A 490 -1.38 25.81 -9.54
N ASP A 491 -0.19 25.62 -8.97
CA ASP A 491 0.57 26.75 -8.40
C ASP A 491 0.91 27.73 -9.53
N GLY A 492 0.71 29.02 -9.28
CA GLY A 492 0.82 30.11 -10.28
C GLY A 492 2.20 30.25 -10.95
N SER A 493 3.20 29.48 -10.54
CA SER A 493 4.51 29.37 -11.17
C SER A 493 4.57 28.15 -12.09
N SER A 494 4.40 28.38 -13.40
CA SER A 494 4.79 27.58 -14.57
C SER A 494 5.49 26.21 -14.38
N SER A 495 4.95 25.26 -13.62
CA SER A 495 5.43 23.88 -13.68
C SER A 495 4.65 23.15 -14.77
N ALA A 496 5.34 22.73 -15.84
CA ALA A 496 4.77 21.85 -16.85
C ALA A 496 4.09 20.64 -16.18
N LEU A 497 2.92 20.25 -16.70
CA LEU A 497 2.24 19.03 -16.28
C LEU A 497 3.05 17.84 -16.80
N ARG A 498 3.79 17.20 -15.90
CA ARG A 498 4.53 15.99 -16.24
C ARG A 498 3.60 14.80 -16.34
N LEU A 499 3.64 14.12 -17.48
CA LEU A 499 2.88 12.91 -17.77
C LEU A 499 3.80 11.67 -17.81
N PRO A 500 3.24 10.45 -17.62
CA PRO A 500 3.99 9.20 -17.73
C PRO A 500 4.66 8.99 -19.08
N GLU A 501 5.80 8.26 -19.08
CA GLU A 501 6.49 7.83 -20.30
C GLU A 501 5.61 6.94 -21.21
N ARG A 502 4.61 6.28 -20.63
CA ARG A 502 3.67 5.40 -21.33
C ARG A 502 2.26 5.98 -21.21
N LEU A 503 1.71 6.42 -22.33
CA LEU A 503 0.36 6.99 -22.41
C LEU A 503 -0.54 6.08 -23.22
N ARG A 504 -1.67 5.71 -22.63
CA ARG A 504 -2.75 4.95 -23.26
C ARG A 504 -4.07 5.32 -22.63
N ASP A 505 -5.16 5.21 -23.39
CA ASP A 505 -6.51 5.52 -22.93
C ASP A 505 -6.60 6.89 -22.23
N THR A 506 -5.80 7.87 -22.69
CA THR A 506 -5.59 9.17 -22.04
C THR A 506 -6.13 10.29 -22.91
N THR A 507 -6.91 11.17 -22.33
CA THR A 507 -7.26 12.48 -22.90
C THR A 507 -6.72 13.58 -21.99
N VAL A 508 -5.96 14.50 -22.55
CA VAL A 508 -5.43 15.68 -21.87
C VAL A 508 -5.90 16.90 -22.65
N ASP A 509 -6.54 17.83 -21.97
CA ASP A 509 -7.07 19.08 -22.54
C ASP A 509 -6.77 20.22 -21.57
N THR A 510 -5.73 20.98 -21.85
CA THR A 510 -5.22 22.00 -20.94
C THR A 510 -4.68 23.21 -21.68
N ASP A 511 -4.71 24.38 -21.04
CA ASP A 511 -4.06 25.60 -21.52
C ASP A 511 -2.59 25.71 -21.04
N ARG A 512 -2.05 24.65 -20.43
CA ARG A 512 -0.71 24.60 -19.84
C ARG A 512 0.28 23.81 -20.67
N GLU A 513 1.55 23.97 -20.29
CA GLU A 513 2.62 23.11 -20.78
C GLU A 513 2.44 21.68 -20.28
N VAL A 514 2.60 20.71 -21.17
CA VAL A 514 2.60 19.28 -20.90
C VAL A 514 3.95 18.71 -21.29
N GLU A 515 4.59 17.99 -20.37
CA GLU A 515 5.89 17.35 -20.59
C GLU A 515 5.78 15.83 -20.47
N VAL A 516 6.26 15.11 -21.47
CA VAL A 516 6.56 13.67 -21.38
C VAL A 516 8.06 13.50 -21.59
N ARG A 517 8.74 13.01 -20.55
CA ARG A 517 10.20 12.84 -20.57
C ARG A 517 10.62 11.48 -20.05
N GLY A 518 11.51 10.82 -20.79
CA GLY A 518 12.02 9.50 -20.43
C GLY A 518 13.14 9.02 -21.35
N ARG A 519 13.57 7.77 -21.18
CA ARG A 519 14.49 7.11 -22.14
C ARG A 519 13.74 6.62 -23.39
N THR A 520 12.54 6.09 -23.17
CA THR A 520 11.65 5.57 -24.21
C THR A 520 10.23 6.02 -23.91
N ILE A 521 9.61 6.74 -24.85
CA ILE A 521 8.21 7.17 -24.76
C ILE A 521 7.34 6.21 -25.57
N GLN A 522 6.17 5.85 -25.04
CA GLN A 522 5.16 5.05 -25.72
C GLN A 522 3.82 5.78 -25.69
N ILE A 523 3.20 6.01 -26.84
CA ILE A 523 1.93 6.73 -26.98
C ILE A 523 0.96 5.89 -27.81
N GLY A 524 -0.18 5.51 -27.26
CA GLY A 524 -1.22 4.74 -27.96
C GLY A 524 -1.80 3.59 -27.13
N PRO A 525 -2.88 2.92 -27.60
CA PRO A 525 -3.53 3.09 -28.89
C PRO A 525 -4.56 4.24 -28.98
N LYS A 526 -5.02 4.74 -27.82
CA LYS A 526 -6.10 5.72 -27.67
C LYS A 526 -5.64 6.92 -26.86
N VAL A 527 -5.00 7.90 -27.50
CA VAL A 527 -4.44 9.08 -26.81
C VAL A 527 -4.84 10.37 -27.52
N SER A 528 -5.26 11.38 -26.76
CA SER A 528 -5.52 12.75 -27.23
C SER A 528 -4.84 13.73 -26.29
N ILE A 529 -3.88 14.51 -26.77
CA ILE A 529 -3.24 15.60 -26.00
C ILE A 529 -3.58 16.91 -26.70
N GLU A 530 -4.21 17.84 -25.98
CA GLU A 530 -4.40 19.24 -26.35
C GLU A 530 -3.80 20.10 -25.23
N ALA A 531 -2.79 20.91 -25.58
CA ALA A 531 -2.00 21.72 -24.65
C ALA A 531 -1.64 23.09 -25.26
N SER A 532 -1.18 24.06 -24.48
CA SER A 532 -0.56 25.27 -25.07
C SER A 532 0.85 24.96 -25.56
N ILE A 533 1.63 24.27 -24.74
CA ILE A 533 2.97 23.77 -25.08
C ILE A 533 2.99 22.26 -24.81
N ALA A 534 3.53 21.48 -25.74
CA ALA A 534 3.75 20.05 -25.53
C ALA A 534 5.20 19.69 -25.83
N SER A 535 5.89 19.09 -24.86
CA SER A 535 7.26 18.61 -24.99
C SER A 535 7.33 17.09 -24.88
N LEU A 536 7.88 16.43 -25.90
CA LEU A 536 8.14 14.98 -25.89
C LEU A 536 9.64 14.74 -26.05
N THR A 537 10.32 14.38 -24.96
CA THR A 537 11.79 14.30 -24.91
C THR A 537 12.24 12.90 -24.48
N ALA A 538 12.79 12.12 -25.41
CA ALA A 538 13.40 10.82 -25.16
C ALA A 538 14.36 10.39 -26.28
N ASP A 539 15.13 9.32 -26.05
CA ASP A 539 15.99 8.71 -27.07
C ASP A 539 15.13 7.99 -28.13
N GLU A 540 14.04 7.35 -27.68
CA GLU A 540 13.09 6.63 -28.52
C GLU A 540 11.64 7.08 -28.28
N CYS A 541 10.84 7.16 -29.34
CA CYS A 541 9.39 7.40 -29.29
C CYS A 541 8.66 6.34 -30.11
N HIS A 542 7.83 5.54 -29.45
CA HIS A 542 7.00 4.54 -30.09
C HIS A 542 5.54 5.02 -30.07
N ILE A 543 4.95 5.19 -31.24
CA ILE A 543 3.58 5.64 -31.40
C ILE A 543 2.75 4.49 -31.97
N GLU A 544 1.78 4.02 -31.22
CA GLU A 544 0.79 3.04 -31.65
C GLU A 544 -0.51 3.78 -31.98
N ALA A 545 -0.71 4.12 -33.25
CA ALA A 545 -1.90 4.81 -33.75
C ALA A 545 -2.85 3.83 -34.49
N THR A 546 -3.18 2.73 -33.83
CA THR A 546 -4.13 1.71 -34.31
C THR A 546 -5.59 2.19 -34.17
N ASP A 547 -5.91 2.85 -33.05
CA ASP A 547 -7.22 3.45 -32.78
C ASP A 547 -7.27 4.95 -33.07
N PHE A 548 -6.66 5.78 -32.24
CA PHE A 548 -6.37 7.18 -32.56
C PHE A 548 -5.27 7.73 -31.67
N VAL A 549 -4.35 8.49 -32.26
CA VAL A 549 -3.41 9.32 -31.51
C VAL A 549 -3.49 10.73 -32.06
N THR A 550 -3.99 11.65 -31.26
CA THR A 550 -4.06 13.07 -31.61
C THR A 550 -3.18 13.88 -30.69
N LEU A 551 -2.22 14.60 -31.27
CA LEU A 551 -1.30 15.48 -30.57
C LEU A 551 -1.52 16.91 -31.07
N ALA A 552 -2.06 17.78 -30.24
CA ALA A 552 -2.36 19.16 -30.56
C ALA A 552 -1.70 20.10 -29.55
N ALA A 553 -0.89 21.05 -30.02
CA ALA A 553 -0.36 22.12 -29.17
C ALA A 553 -0.22 23.42 -29.96
N ASP A 554 -0.06 24.56 -29.28
CA ASP A 554 0.34 25.79 -29.98
C ASP A 554 1.83 25.68 -30.35
N VAL A 555 2.65 25.27 -29.38
CA VAL A 555 4.07 24.96 -29.56
C VAL A 555 4.34 23.48 -29.24
N PHE A 556 5.01 22.77 -30.16
CA PHE A 556 5.37 21.37 -29.97
C PHE A 556 6.89 21.17 -30.05
N ILE A 557 7.51 20.71 -28.96
CA ILE A 557 8.96 20.57 -28.84
C ILE A 557 9.34 19.10 -28.76
N THR A 558 10.18 18.63 -29.69
CA THR A 558 10.74 17.27 -29.71
C THR A 558 12.21 17.28 -30.11
N ASN A 559 12.91 16.17 -29.86
CA ASN A 559 14.33 16.02 -30.22
C ASN A 559 14.48 15.58 -31.69
N TRP A 560 15.46 16.13 -32.41
CA TRP A 560 15.73 15.79 -33.82
C TRP A 560 16.37 14.41 -34.02
N ASP A 561 17.16 14.00 -33.05
CA ASP A 561 17.90 12.73 -32.98
C ASP A 561 17.07 11.59 -32.37
N GLN A 562 15.86 11.88 -31.89
CA GLN A 562 14.95 10.88 -31.35
C GLN A 562 14.53 9.86 -32.41
N THR A 563 14.67 8.57 -32.08
CA THR A 563 14.22 7.48 -32.95
C THR A 563 12.71 7.31 -32.83
N VAL A 564 11.97 7.53 -33.92
CA VAL A 564 10.50 7.45 -33.92
C VAL A 564 10.02 6.23 -34.68
N THR A 565 9.24 5.38 -34.01
CA THR A 565 8.56 4.23 -34.61
C THR A 565 7.05 4.46 -34.59
N LEU A 566 6.43 4.53 -35.76
CA LEU A 566 4.97 4.65 -35.90
C LEU A 566 4.36 3.31 -36.35
N ARG A 567 3.38 2.82 -35.61
CA ARG A 567 2.54 1.67 -35.98
C ARG A 567 1.09 2.13 -36.12
N GLY A 568 0.43 1.76 -37.22
CA GLY A 568 -0.91 2.24 -37.54
C GLY A 568 -0.89 3.54 -38.36
N ALA A 569 -2.07 4.00 -38.78
CA ALA A 569 -2.23 5.10 -39.74
C ALA A 569 -3.00 6.31 -39.19
N LYS A 570 -3.44 6.25 -37.93
CA LYS A 570 -4.37 7.23 -37.34
C LYS A 570 -3.67 8.21 -36.40
N LEU A 571 -2.44 8.59 -36.73
CA LEU A 571 -1.73 9.67 -36.04
C LEU A 571 -2.12 11.01 -36.67
N GLN A 572 -2.51 11.95 -35.83
CA GLN A 572 -2.75 13.33 -36.20
C GLN A 572 -1.94 14.25 -35.31
N VAL A 573 -1.13 15.12 -35.92
CA VAL A 573 -0.37 16.14 -35.21
C VAL A 573 -0.82 17.50 -35.72
N PHE A 574 -1.20 18.38 -34.80
CA PHE A 574 -1.62 19.75 -35.07
C PHE A 574 -0.80 20.72 -34.24
N ALA A 575 -0.02 21.58 -34.89
CA ALA A 575 0.77 22.57 -34.17
C ALA A 575 0.98 23.84 -35.01
N GLU A 576 1.09 24.98 -34.33
CA GLU A 576 1.37 26.28 -34.96
C GLU A 576 2.88 26.47 -35.09
N GLU A 577 3.61 26.17 -34.03
CA GLU A 577 5.07 26.11 -33.99
C GLU A 577 5.53 24.70 -33.61
N THR A 578 6.59 24.22 -34.27
CA THR A 578 7.08 22.85 -34.08
C THR A 578 8.60 22.80 -34.12
N GLU A 579 9.19 21.94 -33.30
CA GLU A 579 10.60 21.59 -33.33
C GLU A 579 10.78 20.06 -33.27
N GLY A 580 11.82 19.56 -33.96
CA GLY A 580 12.18 18.14 -33.95
C GLY A 580 11.39 17.27 -34.93
N TRP A 581 11.32 15.96 -34.65
CA TRP A 581 10.71 14.97 -35.55
C TRP A 581 9.22 15.24 -35.82
N VAL A 582 8.52 15.91 -34.90
CA VAL A 582 7.08 16.15 -35.00
C VAL A 582 6.72 16.98 -36.25
N GLN A 583 7.65 17.81 -36.74
CA GLN A 583 7.52 18.57 -37.99
C GLN A 583 7.18 17.70 -39.20
N ARG A 584 7.62 16.43 -39.22
CA ARG A 584 7.35 15.49 -40.33
C ARG A 584 5.89 15.05 -40.41
N TYR A 585 5.17 15.15 -39.30
CA TYR A 585 3.78 14.71 -39.17
C TYR A 585 2.82 15.87 -38.90
N ALA A 586 3.36 17.03 -38.51
CA ALA A 586 2.61 18.24 -38.24
C ALA A 586 1.83 18.64 -39.49
N LYS A 587 0.51 18.63 -39.34
CA LYS A 587 -0.38 19.31 -40.24
C LYS A 587 -0.56 20.71 -39.69
N ALA A 588 -0.65 21.70 -40.58
CA ALA A 588 -1.28 22.96 -40.18
C ALA A 588 -2.58 22.57 -39.48
N ARG A 589 -2.82 23.11 -38.27
CA ARG A 589 -4.17 23.07 -37.70
C ARG A 589 -5.11 23.42 -38.84
N PRO A 590 -6.13 22.58 -39.16
CA PRO A 590 -7.04 22.88 -40.26
C PRO A 590 -7.38 24.35 -40.11
N GLN A 591 -7.05 25.18 -41.10
CA GLN A 591 -7.22 26.62 -41.00
C GLN A 591 -8.70 26.83 -40.73
N LEU A 592 -9.04 26.96 -39.44
CA LEU A 592 -10.38 27.25 -39.01
C LEU A 592 -10.53 28.68 -39.51
N ALA A 593 -11.21 28.86 -40.63
CA ALA A 593 -11.55 30.16 -41.21
C ALA A 593 -12.58 30.89 -40.33
N ALA A 594 -12.37 30.80 -39.02
CA ALA A 594 -13.30 30.92 -37.93
C ALA A 594 -12.57 31.68 -36.83
N GLU A 595 -13.18 32.78 -36.37
CA GLU A 595 -12.66 33.63 -35.29
C GLU A 595 -12.39 32.80 -34.02
N ASP A 596 -11.50 33.24 -33.12
CA ASP A 596 -11.15 32.51 -31.89
C ASP A 596 -12.37 32.04 -31.08
N ALA A 597 -13.45 32.83 -31.10
CA ALA A 597 -14.73 32.49 -30.48
C ALA A 597 -15.41 31.24 -31.08
N GLU A 598 -15.29 31.00 -32.38
CA GLU A 598 -15.83 29.83 -33.07
C GLU A 598 -15.00 28.57 -32.77
N ARG A 599 -13.67 28.73 -32.61
CA ARG A 599 -12.76 27.63 -32.21
C ARG A 599 -13.09 27.15 -30.80
N ASP A 600 -13.31 28.10 -29.92
CA ASP A 600 -13.70 27.86 -28.54
C ASP A 600 -15.07 27.16 -28.45
N LEU A 601 -16.03 27.58 -29.27
CA LEU A 601 -17.33 26.88 -29.40
C LEU A 601 -17.16 25.46 -29.96
N TYR A 602 -16.27 25.25 -30.93
CA TYR A 602 -16.01 23.91 -31.45
C TYR A 602 -15.43 22.97 -30.37
N ARG A 603 -14.45 23.45 -29.59
CA ARG A 603 -13.88 22.70 -28.46
C ARG A 603 -14.96 22.33 -27.44
N SER A 604 -15.79 23.30 -27.04
CA SER A 604 -16.92 23.06 -26.14
C SER A 604 -17.95 22.09 -26.71
N LEU A 605 -18.25 22.14 -28.02
CA LEU A 605 -19.16 21.21 -28.69
C LEU A 605 -18.59 19.79 -28.71
N ARG A 606 -17.33 19.63 -29.10
CA ARG A 606 -16.65 18.33 -29.11
C ARG A 606 -16.63 17.70 -27.72
N ARG A 607 -16.36 18.51 -26.69
CA ARG A 607 -16.40 18.08 -25.29
C ARG A 607 -17.80 17.65 -24.88
N LEU A 608 -18.83 18.40 -25.24
CA LEU A 608 -20.23 18.06 -25.01
C LEU A 608 -20.60 16.72 -25.66
N LEU A 609 -20.25 16.54 -26.94
CA LEU A 609 -20.62 15.36 -27.72
C LEU A 609 -19.94 14.07 -27.22
N ARG A 610 -18.72 14.15 -26.67
CA ARG A 610 -17.99 13.00 -26.11
C ARG A 610 -18.69 12.32 -24.93
N PHE A 611 -19.59 13.00 -24.24
CA PHE A 611 -20.38 12.41 -23.15
C PHE A 611 -21.54 11.55 -23.65
N PHE A 612 -21.94 11.69 -24.91
CA PHE A 612 -23.00 10.89 -25.50
C PHE A 612 -22.45 9.55 -25.98
N ARG A 613 -22.87 8.47 -25.33
CA ARG A 613 -22.45 7.10 -25.65
C ARG A 613 -23.63 6.24 -26.10
N ARG A 614 -23.31 5.14 -26.79
CA ARG A 614 -24.30 4.14 -27.18
C ARG A 614 -24.56 3.21 -25.99
N THR A 615 -25.80 3.14 -25.53
CA THR A 615 -26.20 2.27 -24.42
C THR A 615 -27.29 1.30 -24.87
N GLN A 616 -27.35 0.12 -24.26
CA GLN A 616 -28.25 -0.97 -24.70
C GLN A 616 -29.74 -0.63 -24.53
N HIS A 617 -30.08 0.27 -23.60
CA HIS A 617 -31.46 0.69 -23.29
C HIS A 617 -31.96 1.87 -24.13
N VAL A 618 -31.14 2.41 -25.04
CA VAL A 618 -31.49 3.57 -25.87
C VAL A 618 -31.89 3.13 -27.28
N PRO A 619 -33.00 3.68 -27.85
CA PRO A 619 -33.44 3.35 -29.20
C PRO A 619 -32.34 3.57 -30.25
N ALA A 620 -32.34 2.73 -31.30
CA ALA A 620 -31.42 2.88 -32.42
C ALA A 620 -31.56 4.28 -33.05
N GLY A 621 -30.42 4.93 -33.32
CA GLY A 621 -30.38 6.32 -33.82
C GLY A 621 -30.21 7.38 -32.73
N PHE A 622 -30.15 7.00 -31.45
CA PHE A 622 -29.87 7.93 -30.35
C PHE A 622 -28.65 7.51 -29.54
N LEU A 623 -28.03 8.49 -28.89
CA LEU A 623 -26.97 8.33 -27.90
C LEU A 623 -27.42 8.97 -26.60
N ALA A 624 -27.01 8.42 -25.46
CA ALA A 624 -27.36 8.95 -24.15
C ALA A 624 -26.16 9.53 -23.42
N ALA A 625 -26.42 10.58 -22.65
CA ALA A 625 -25.51 11.15 -21.67
C ALA A 625 -26.30 11.40 -20.39
N ASP A 626 -25.75 11.03 -19.23
CA ASP A 626 -26.42 11.28 -17.95
C ASP A 626 -26.47 12.79 -17.67
N ARG A 627 -27.64 13.27 -17.22
CA ARG A 627 -27.90 14.69 -17.01
C ARG A 627 -27.12 15.26 -15.85
N GLU A 628 -27.00 14.50 -14.76
CA GLU A 628 -26.25 14.93 -13.59
C GLU A 628 -24.76 14.99 -13.92
N GLN A 629 -24.27 14.01 -14.69
CA GLN A 629 -22.92 14.03 -15.25
C GLN A 629 -22.71 15.25 -16.16
N LEU A 630 -23.54 15.47 -17.17
CA LEU A 630 -23.40 16.62 -18.06
C LEU A 630 -23.42 17.95 -17.29
N GLN A 631 -24.30 18.07 -16.31
CA GLN A 631 -24.40 19.25 -15.45
C GLN A 631 -23.12 19.49 -14.64
N VAL A 632 -22.60 18.45 -14.00
CA VAL A 632 -21.42 18.53 -13.13
C VAL A 632 -20.14 18.71 -13.95
N TYR A 633 -20.02 18.03 -15.08
CA TYR A 633 -18.76 17.93 -15.83
C TYR A 633 -18.60 18.97 -16.93
N ILE A 634 -19.67 19.46 -17.54
CA ILE A 634 -19.56 20.37 -18.68
C ILE A 634 -20.34 21.65 -18.42
N LEU A 635 -21.62 21.53 -18.09
CA LEU A 635 -22.52 22.68 -18.11
C LEU A 635 -22.29 23.61 -16.92
N ARG A 636 -21.69 23.15 -15.82
CA ARG A 636 -21.35 24.01 -14.67
C ARG A 636 -20.19 24.95 -14.99
N THR A 637 -19.17 24.46 -15.69
CA THR A 637 -17.85 25.11 -15.84
C THR A 637 -17.66 25.78 -17.19
N ASP A 638 -18.52 25.49 -18.16
CA ASP A 638 -18.41 26.03 -19.51
C ASP A 638 -19.74 26.55 -20.01
N GLU A 639 -19.83 27.88 -19.97
CA GLU A 639 -20.97 28.63 -20.44
C GLU A 639 -21.21 28.46 -21.94
N ARG A 640 -20.17 28.19 -22.73
CA ARG A 640 -20.27 27.94 -24.17
C ARG A 640 -20.92 26.58 -24.43
N ALA A 641 -20.50 25.56 -23.69
CA ALA A 641 -21.15 24.25 -23.76
C ALA A 641 -22.61 24.29 -23.28
N ARG A 642 -22.93 25.11 -22.27
CA ARG A 642 -24.31 25.35 -21.85
C ARG A 642 -25.16 25.98 -22.96
N ARG A 643 -24.59 26.95 -23.69
CA ARG A 643 -25.24 27.57 -24.86
C ARG A 643 -25.42 26.58 -26.01
N LEU A 644 -24.43 25.74 -26.27
CA LEU A 644 -24.48 24.70 -27.29
C LEU A 644 -25.54 23.66 -26.97
N LEU A 645 -25.62 23.19 -25.73
CA LEU A 645 -26.66 22.24 -25.31
C LEU A 645 -28.05 22.87 -25.47
N ALA A 646 -28.24 24.12 -25.03
CA ALA A 646 -29.51 24.83 -25.20
C ALA A 646 -29.86 25.08 -26.68
N ALA A 647 -28.87 25.16 -27.57
CA ALA A 647 -29.11 25.23 -29.02
C ALA A 647 -29.55 23.88 -29.59
N LEU A 648 -28.90 22.78 -29.18
CA LEU A 648 -29.26 21.41 -29.56
C LEU A 648 -30.65 21.00 -29.05
N GLU A 649 -31.04 21.46 -27.86
CA GLU A 649 -32.40 21.26 -27.34
C GLU A 649 -33.43 22.02 -28.17
N ARG A 650 -33.13 23.25 -28.57
CA ARG A 650 -34.02 24.08 -29.39
C ARG A 650 -34.18 23.54 -30.81
N SER A 651 -33.14 22.95 -31.40
CA SER A 651 -33.21 22.30 -32.70
C SER A 651 -33.89 20.92 -32.66
N GLY A 652 -34.12 20.37 -31.46
CA GLY A 652 -34.66 19.03 -31.26
C GLY A 652 -33.64 17.91 -31.48
N ASP A 653 -32.36 18.25 -31.66
CA ASP A 653 -31.27 17.29 -31.78
C ASP A 653 -30.91 16.64 -30.45
N VAL A 654 -31.16 17.33 -29.34
CA VAL A 654 -31.10 16.76 -27.98
C VAL A 654 -32.46 16.82 -27.33
N THR A 655 -32.89 15.70 -26.74
CA THR A 655 -34.16 15.60 -26.00
C THR A 655 -33.95 15.09 -24.59
N HIS A 656 -34.82 15.51 -23.67
CA HIS A 656 -34.80 15.03 -22.29
C HIS A 656 -35.53 13.70 -22.16
N ASN A 657 -34.92 12.74 -21.46
CA ASN A 657 -35.60 11.51 -21.05
C ASN A 657 -35.21 11.12 -19.62
N GLY A 658 -36.00 11.56 -18.65
CA GLY A 658 -35.78 11.28 -17.24
C GLY A 658 -34.44 11.84 -16.74
N LYS A 659 -33.51 10.93 -16.41
CA LYS A 659 -32.16 11.26 -15.91
C LYS A 659 -31.13 11.46 -17.03
N GLU A 660 -31.49 11.27 -18.29
CA GLU A 660 -30.55 11.31 -19.42
C GLU A 660 -30.94 12.37 -20.45
N TYR A 661 -29.92 12.90 -21.13
CA TYR A 661 -30.03 13.58 -22.41
C TYR A 661 -29.89 12.57 -23.53
N ARG A 662 -30.71 12.70 -24.58
CA ARG A 662 -30.64 11.87 -25.79
C ARG A 662 -30.29 12.70 -27.01
N LEU A 663 -29.12 12.47 -27.56
CA LEU A 663 -28.66 13.08 -28.82
C LEU A 663 -29.11 12.22 -30.00
N ASN A 664 -29.79 12.83 -30.96
CA ASN A 664 -30.12 12.24 -32.24
C ASN A 664 -28.85 12.10 -33.10
N GLN A 665 -28.51 10.89 -33.52
CA GLN A 665 -27.33 10.64 -34.36
C GLN A 665 -27.42 11.34 -35.73
N GLY A 666 -28.64 11.67 -36.19
CA GLY A 666 -28.88 12.47 -37.39
C GLY A 666 -28.26 13.87 -37.33
N PHE A 667 -28.01 14.42 -36.14
CA PHE A 667 -27.31 15.68 -35.95
C PHE A 667 -25.91 15.65 -36.59
N LEU A 668 -25.10 14.65 -36.25
CA LEU A 668 -23.75 14.52 -36.80
C LEU A 668 -23.78 14.27 -38.30
N SER A 669 -24.72 13.44 -38.77
CA SER A 669 -24.91 13.23 -40.21
C SER A 669 -25.29 14.53 -40.93
N GLY A 670 -26.08 15.41 -40.32
CA GLY A 670 -26.42 16.73 -40.84
C GLY A 670 -25.24 17.69 -40.91
N LEU A 671 -24.19 17.46 -40.10
CA LEU A 671 -22.92 18.16 -40.18
C LEU A 671 -21.92 17.48 -41.13
N ASN A 672 -22.33 16.42 -41.86
CA ASN A 672 -21.43 15.55 -42.63
C ASN A 672 -20.28 14.97 -41.76
N MET A 673 -20.56 14.70 -40.49
CA MET A 673 -19.61 14.16 -39.53
C MET A 673 -20.11 12.83 -38.93
N ASN A 674 -19.18 12.04 -38.42
CA ASN A 674 -19.45 10.91 -37.55
C ASN A 674 -18.68 11.08 -36.21
N PHE A 675 -18.89 10.17 -35.26
CA PHE A 675 -18.21 10.25 -33.96
C PHE A 675 -16.70 10.10 -34.04
N SER A 676 -16.18 9.34 -35.00
CA SER A 676 -14.73 9.24 -35.25
C SER A 676 -14.18 10.59 -35.72
N ASP A 677 -14.95 11.38 -36.47
CA ASP A 677 -14.56 12.74 -36.88
C ASP A 677 -14.54 13.68 -35.68
N VAL A 678 -15.53 13.58 -34.79
CA VAL A 678 -15.54 14.31 -33.51
C VAL A 678 -14.33 13.94 -32.67
N GLU A 679 -13.94 12.67 -32.60
CA GLU A 679 -12.74 12.24 -31.86
C GLU A 679 -11.43 12.70 -32.52
N SER A 680 -11.40 12.86 -33.85
CA SER A 680 -10.20 13.13 -34.65
C SER A 680 -10.11 14.56 -35.23
N TYR A 681 -10.79 15.53 -34.62
CA TYR A 681 -10.86 16.93 -35.09
C TYR A 681 -11.28 17.09 -36.57
N GLY A 682 -12.11 16.18 -37.08
CA GLY A 682 -12.75 16.35 -38.38
C GLY A 682 -13.54 17.65 -38.37
N THR A 683 -13.45 18.43 -39.45
CA THR A 683 -14.21 19.68 -39.60
C THR A 683 -14.88 19.69 -40.95
N THR A 684 -16.06 20.29 -41.00
CA THR A 684 -16.86 20.43 -42.21
C THR A 684 -17.36 21.87 -42.34
N PRO A 685 -17.65 22.36 -43.55
CA PRO A 685 -18.30 23.67 -43.73
C PRO A 685 -19.62 23.79 -42.96
N GLU A 686 -20.38 22.70 -42.86
CA GLU A 686 -21.66 22.63 -42.16
C GLU A 686 -21.50 22.80 -40.64
N LEU A 687 -20.44 22.24 -40.06
CA LEU A 687 -20.08 22.45 -38.66
C LEU A 687 -19.82 23.94 -38.36
N TRP A 688 -19.06 24.64 -39.20
CA TRP A 688 -18.77 26.06 -38.99
C TRP A 688 -20.02 26.93 -39.14
N ALA A 689 -20.87 26.62 -40.12
CA ALA A 689 -22.17 27.28 -40.27
C ALA A 689 -23.05 27.08 -39.02
N TYR A 690 -23.06 25.88 -38.45
CA TYR A 690 -23.75 25.58 -37.20
C TYR A 690 -23.17 26.40 -36.03
N LEU A 691 -21.85 26.38 -35.82
CA LEU A 691 -21.22 27.10 -34.70
C LEU A 691 -21.43 28.63 -34.79
N ARG A 692 -21.44 29.21 -36.00
CA ARG A 692 -21.77 30.63 -36.23
C ARG A 692 -23.21 30.98 -35.92
N SER A 693 -24.12 30.01 -36.00
CA SER A 693 -25.54 30.20 -35.67
C SER A 693 -25.79 30.24 -34.16
N ILE A 694 -24.81 29.84 -33.35
CA ILE A 694 -24.91 29.85 -31.88
C ILE A 694 -24.75 31.29 -31.39
N PRO A 695 -25.71 31.82 -30.59
CA PRO A 695 -25.62 33.17 -30.04
C PRO A 695 -24.33 33.36 -29.21
N ARG A 696 -23.62 34.46 -29.49
CA ARG A 696 -22.38 34.84 -28.79
C ARG A 696 -22.63 35.31 -27.37
#